data_AF-C9RFD4-F1
#
_entry.id   AF-C9RFD4-F1
#
_cell.length_a   1.000
_cell.length_b   1.000
_cell.length_c   1.000
_cell.angle_alpha   90.00
_cell.angle_beta   90.00
_cell.angle_gamma   90.00
#
_symmetry.space_group_name_H-M   'P 1'
#
loop_
_entity.id
_entity.type
_entity.pdbx_description
1 polymer ?
#
loop_
_entity_poly.entity_id
_entity_poly.type
_entity_poly.pdbx_seq_one_letter_code
_entity_poly.pdbx_strand_id
1 'polypeptide(L)'
;MAEVNFKSVNLSIALCLVLIMFLLMISNVSADNITVFYDNFENWTGWANYSYGIVEQSSTVSHSGNYSLEKYGNSTSNNDPSGGYKNLSNPVGRDIVVSGWIYRVYPYTGGRWDRIGIEDSNFDGYSIRIEHDYNKIAIEKRVGGITVSTLALANWDPPENQWYYFKFYVLSNGTLRLEVYNASGALEATVSTVDTTYNKFDRVVIHGGYIYYVDDLEVEYLHPLKVEYLEEYNINATVDGSGKTNYNPSLTGHFIIKNTAPYIEDTLNNVWIAINLTNNASGLRVIYNGTPKGVFIKSSAPAYTNLPQANTYVFIPVLPNNSYVELAYDISASDVIPVLINETYQNKIPANRLSNWSVNLTVYLNKNIIPNGTNVNINIVKYLSNGQFYDNFENWTGWMNYSKGAVKQSSTVSHSGNYSLEKYLNYDPNGGYKKLPAVIGRDVIVKGWIYRPSNWGGGPIDRIGLEDSNFNGYSFEVNHYSNYISIDRRTNGNPTEISQEVLWNPPEDQWYYFELKIYSNGTITFSTYYQNGTLAATVSTVDTTYNKFDRVVVHGGYIYYVDDLEVDSKNFNFYGNKNWSYLKITSTKPSVGSVYTFDGDYFKKDYNTSIPTALNWSNISLNWSKSSANLIFNISGNFTYANRSTTKVDFGFAKIIFNYNGTHTNTSIEGVYASGNCMISTSHGITGEINVWTENASFKNTAKSYSFNITGFKIWAVNKSAYDLCYDPFNTSILINGSNYSLQPNVIISAGDVWNSPTFNFTFNGVPIVWANFSFSITKDGYSITQETSQMGSSYIIVEEIYVVGSYLVKVTKHIVPNADGSYDVYIVVENIGSEKTPNYVYVYDLIPKNFTVSDEWVNRSTMLIANGSKVLTSNPRYNLSMWWALKSIYPGADGDGSYTDWNEIQNNQTVVIHYKLNGTGEFYPSDAFIVGIDPTNSLLPTTSPKITTVTGDINNNTEPLLALTTLLTTLTLIIRRLT
;
A
#
# COMPACT_ATOMS: atom_id res chain seq x y z
N MET A 1 -8.82 61.08 -44.01
CA MET A 1 -10.07 61.09 -44.79
C MET A 1 -10.01 59.87 -45.71
N ALA A 2 -10.98 58.96 -45.56
CA ALA A 2 -11.40 57.86 -46.44
C ALA A 2 -10.35 56.96 -47.14
N GLU A 3 -10.38 55.68 -46.74
CA GLU A 3 -10.44 54.42 -47.53
C GLU A 3 -9.81 54.32 -48.93
N VAL A 4 -9.10 53.22 -49.20
CA VAL A 4 -9.62 52.10 -50.03
C VAL A 4 -8.79 50.82 -49.80
N ASN A 5 -9.51 49.73 -49.55
CA ASN A 5 -9.10 48.32 -49.49
C ASN A 5 -8.75 47.73 -50.87
N PHE A 6 -7.82 46.77 -50.91
CA PHE A 6 -7.89 45.64 -51.85
C PHE A 6 -7.61 44.30 -51.16
N LYS A 7 -8.42 43.32 -51.54
CA LYS A 7 -8.59 41.96 -51.03
C LYS A 7 -7.34 41.07 -51.16
N SER A 8 -7.14 40.20 -50.17
CA SER A 8 -6.64 38.83 -50.39
C SER A 8 -7.36 37.87 -49.44
N VAL A 9 -8.30 37.09 -49.95
CA VAL A 9 -8.94 35.96 -49.27
C VAL A 9 -8.69 34.74 -50.15
N ASN A 10 -7.95 33.75 -49.63
CA ASN A 10 -8.03 32.31 -49.93
C ASN A 10 -6.76 31.53 -49.51
N LEU A 11 -6.29 31.71 -48.28
CA LEU A 11 -5.27 30.80 -47.70
C LEU A 11 -5.71 30.18 -46.36
N SER A 12 -6.62 30.81 -45.62
CA SER A 12 -7.01 30.35 -44.27
C SER A 12 -7.99 29.17 -44.26
N ILE A 13 -8.77 28.95 -45.32
CA ILE A 13 -9.76 27.85 -45.34
C ILE A 13 -9.10 26.50 -45.65
N ALA A 14 -8.08 26.47 -46.52
CA ALA A 14 -7.31 25.26 -46.79
C ALA A 14 -6.45 24.86 -45.58
N LEU A 15 -5.89 25.83 -44.84
CA LEU A 15 -5.12 25.55 -43.63
C LEU A 15 -5.99 25.04 -42.49
N CYS A 16 -7.22 25.56 -42.32
CA CYS A 16 -8.18 25.02 -41.34
C CYS A 16 -8.66 23.60 -41.68
N LEU A 17 -8.85 23.27 -42.97
CA LEU A 17 -9.25 21.90 -43.37
C LEU A 17 -8.11 20.89 -43.20
N VAL A 18 -6.86 21.29 -43.44
CA VAL A 18 -5.70 20.44 -43.16
C VAL A 18 -5.47 20.30 -41.66
N LEU A 19 -5.69 21.35 -40.85
CA LEU A 19 -5.59 21.26 -39.39
C LEU A 19 -6.72 20.45 -38.77
N ILE A 20 -7.94 20.48 -39.33
CA ILE A 20 -9.07 19.64 -38.90
C ILE A 20 -8.87 18.19 -39.33
N MET A 21 -8.29 17.92 -40.52
CA MET A 21 -7.89 16.56 -40.89
C MET A 21 -6.70 16.04 -40.08
N PHE A 22 -5.77 16.90 -39.64
CA PHE A 22 -4.68 16.50 -38.73
C PHE A 22 -5.17 16.30 -37.29
N LEU A 23 -6.16 17.07 -36.82
CA LEU A 23 -6.80 16.83 -35.52
C LEU A 23 -7.71 15.59 -35.52
N LEU A 24 -8.29 15.21 -36.68
CA LEU A 24 -9.04 13.95 -36.84
C LEU A 24 -8.16 12.72 -37.08
N MET A 25 -6.84 12.90 -37.28
CA MET A 25 -5.86 11.80 -37.44
C MET A 25 -4.99 11.55 -36.19
N ILE A 26 -5.22 12.27 -35.09
CA ILE A 26 -4.53 12.05 -33.79
C ILE A 26 -5.45 11.39 -32.74
N SER A 27 -6.72 11.11 -33.06
CA SER A 27 -7.53 10.20 -32.24
C SER A 27 -7.35 8.77 -32.75
N ASN A 28 -6.39 8.03 -32.17
CA ASN A 28 -6.44 6.59 -31.90
C ASN A 28 -5.06 6.06 -31.50
N VAL A 29 -4.65 6.37 -30.28
CA VAL A 29 -4.00 5.36 -29.41
C VAL A 29 -4.59 5.59 -28.01
N SER A 30 -5.90 5.38 -27.86
CA SER A 30 -6.37 4.86 -26.57
C SER A 30 -5.93 3.41 -26.52
N ALA A 31 -5.29 3.01 -25.42
CA ALA A 31 -5.33 1.62 -25.02
C ALA A 31 -6.83 1.29 -24.87
N ASP A 32 -7.39 0.57 -25.84
CA ASP A 32 -8.79 0.16 -25.78
C ASP A 32 -8.89 -0.94 -24.72
N ASN A 33 -9.03 -0.50 -23.47
CA ASN A 33 -9.61 -1.27 -22.38
C ASN A 33 -11.00 -1.72 -22.84
N ILE A 34 -11.30 -3.01 -22.80
CA ILE A 34 -12.68 -3.49 -22.99
C ILE A 34 -13.23 -4.06 -21.68
N THR A 35 -13.04 -3.31 -20.59
CA THR A 35 -13.95 -3.38 -19.44
C THR A 35 -15.31 -2.90 -19.94
N VAL A 36 -16.28 -3.82 -20.00
CA VAL A 36 -17.62 -3.53 -20.50
C VAL A 36 -18.41 -2.72 -19.48
N PHE A 37 -18.14 -2.97 -18.21
CA PHE A 37 -18.77 -2.33 -17.08
C PHE A 37 -17.80 -2.35 -15.90
N TYR A 38 -17.66 -1.22 -15.23
CA TYR A 38 -17.00 -1.13 -13.93
C TYR A 38 -17.72 -0.10 -13.06
N ASP A 39 -17.93 -0.44 -11.81
CA ASP A 39 -18.47 0.46 -10.80
C ASP A 39 -17.81 0.16 -9.45
N ASN A 40 -17.01 1.10 -8.97
CA ASN A 40 -16.47 1.10 -7.61
C ASN A 40 -17.32 1.93 -6.64
N PHE A 41 -18.52 2.33 -7.08
CA PHE A 41 -19.51 3.01 -6.28
C PHE A 41 -19.09 4.34 -5.65
N GLU A 42 -17.94 4.90 -5.99
CA GLU A 42 -17.54 6.25 -5.57
C GLU A 42 -18.41 7.33 -6.23
N ASN A 43 -19.04 7.02 -7.37
CA ASN A 43 -19.99 7.88 -8.07
C ASN A 43 -21.33 7.16 -8.30
N TRP A 44 -22.33 7.42 -7.44
CA TRP A 44 -23.63 6.79 -7.54
C TRP A 44 -24.48 7.30 -8.71
N THR A 45 -24.42 6.61 -9.85
CA THR A 45 -25.22 6.93 -11.04
C THR A 45 -25.65 5.67 -11.79
N GLY A 46 -26.84 5.69 -12.38
CA GLY A 46 -27.33 4.64 -13.29
C GLY A 46 -27.90 3.37 -12.64
N TRP A 47 -27.86 3.24 -11.31
CA TRP A 47 -28.50 2.15 -10.58
C TRP A 47 -30.01 2.40 -10.41
N ALA A 48 -30.81 1.38 -10.68
CA ALA A 48 -32.26 1.38 -10.52
C ALA A 48 -32.68 0.24 -9.58
N ASN A 49 -33.71 0.49 -8.77
CA ASN A 49 -34.33 -0.53 -7.94
C ASN A 49 -35.12 -1.53 -8.79
N TYR A 50 -35.14 -2.80 -8.36
CA TYR A 50 -35.89 -3.87 -9.00
C TYR A 50 -36.85 -4.54 -8.01
N SER A 51 -38.10 -4.74 -8.45
CA SER A 51 -39.21 -5.22 -7.60
C SER A 51 -39.34 -4.38 -6.32
N TYR A 52 -39.39 -4.99 -5.14
CA TYR A 52 -39.42 -4.30 -3.85
C TYR A 52 -38.02 -4.07 -3.26
N GLY A 53 -36.95 -4.26 -4.03
CA GLY A 53 -35.59 -4.13 -3.53
C GLY A 53 -35.14 -2.69 -3.51
N ILE A 54 -34.17 -2.40 -2.65
CA ILE A 54 -33.56 -1.08 -2.58
C ILE A 54 -32.05 -1.26 -2.56
N VAL A 55 -31.37 -0.63 -3.50
CA VAL A 55 -29.91 -0.48 -3.51
C VAL A 55 -29.56 0.99 -3.36
N GLU A 56 -28.53 1.29 -2.58
CA GLU A 56 -28.02 2.65 -2.42
C GLU A 56 -26.50 2.68 -2.29
N GLN A 57 -25.93 3.86 -2.49
CA GLN A 57 -24.54 4.13 -2.18
C GLN A 57 -24.40 4.22 -0.67
N SER A 58 -23.46 3.48 -0.08
CA SER A 58 -23.26 3.44 1.36
C SER A 58 -21.81 3.62 1.73
N SER A 59 -21.57 4.44 2.75
CA SER A 59 -20.24 4.66 3.34
C SER A 59 -20.03 3.89 4.64
N THR A 60 -20.93 2.96 4.97
CA THR A 60 -20.84 2.19 6.22
C THR A 60 -19.77 1.11 6.13
N VAL A 61 -19.69 0.46 4.96
CA VAL A 61 -18.71 -0.57 4.63
C VAL A 61 -18.28 -0.32 3.18
N SER A 62 -16.99 -0.14 2.93
CA SER A 62 -16.42 -0.09 1.57
C SER A 62 -15.20 -1.00 1.48
N HIS A 63 -14.93 -1.51 0.29
CA HIS A 63 -13.71 -2.23 -0.04
C HIS A 63 -12.69 -1.25 -0.62
N SER A 64 -13.08 -0.52 -1.67
CA SER A 64 -12.29 0.55 -2.27
C SER A 64 -12.95 1.90 -2.00
N GLY A 65 -12.13 2.96 -1.92
CA GLY A 65 -12.63 4.31 -1.66
C GLY A 65 -13.46 4.44 -0.37
N ASN A 66 -14.51 5.27 -0.42
CA ASN A 66 -15.37 5.59 0.71
C ASN A 66 -16.76 4.97 0.61
N TYR A 67 -17.13 4.40 -0.54
CA TYR A 67 -18.49 3.98 -0.83
C TYR A 67 -18.53 2.60 -1.46
N SER A 68 -19.56 1.82 -1.12
CA SER A 68 -19.95 0.60 -1.82
C SER A 68 -21.44 0.67 -2.18
N LEU A 69 -21.94 -0.32 -2.92
CA LEU A 69 -23.37 -0.55 -3.05
C LEU A 69 -23.86 -1.32 -1.84
N GLU A 70 -24.80 -0.76 -1.10
CA GLU A 70 -25.58 -1.46 -0.09
C GLU A 70 -26.90 -1.92 -0.69
N LYS A 71 -27.11 -3.24 -0.70
CA LYS A 71 -28.46 -3.79 -0.81
C LYS A 71 -29.04 -3.77 0.59
N TYR A 72 -30.19 -3.13 0.79
CA TYR A 72 -30.87 -3.12 2.08
C TYR A 72 -32.36 -3.50 1.96
N GLY A 73 -32.99 -3.75 3.11
CA GLY A 73 -34.41 -4.09 3.22
C GLY A 73 -34.86 -4.21 4.67
N ASN A 74 -36.14 -3.95 4.93
CA ASN A 74 -36.73 -3.99 6.28
C ASN A 74 -37.85 -5.04 6.44
N SER A 75 -38.10 -5.85 5.40
CA SER A 75 -39.17 -6.86 5.39
C SER A 75 -38.85 -8.04 4.48
N THR A 76 -39.53 -9.18 4.68
CA THR A 76 -39.37 -10.40 3.86
C THR A 76 -39.72 -10.23 2.40
N SER A 77 -40.48 -9.21 2.03
CA SER A 77 -40.73 -8.84 0.63
C SER A 77 -39.54 -8.18 -0.07
N ASN A 78 -38.51 -7.71 0.67
CA ASN A 78 -37.28 -7.16 0.10
C ASN A 78 -36.22 -8.22 -0.23
N ASN A 79 -36.52 -9.50 0.02
CA ASN A 79 -35.68 -10.65 -0.35
C ASN A 79 -35.87 -11.01 -1.84
N ASP A 80 -35.20 -12.06 -2.32
CA ASP A 80 -35.30 -12.57 -3.70
C ASP A 80 -36.76 -12.63 -4.21
N PRO A 81 -37.08 -12.09 -5.40
CA PRO A 81 -36.18 -11.57 -6.45
C PRO A 81 -35.83 -10.08 -6.34
N SER A 82 -36.14 -9.43 -5.22
CA SER A 82 -35.98 -7.99 -5.05
C SER A 82 -34.52 -7.55 -4.97
N GLY A 83 -34.20 -6.42 -5.60
CA GLY A 83 -32.83 -5.94 -5.70
C GLY A 83 -32.64 -4.59 -6.39
N GLY A 84 -31.56 -4.48 -7.14
CA GLY A 84 -31.29 -3.37 -8.05
C GLY A 84 -30.50 -3.83 -9.27
N TYR A 85 -30.44 -3.00 -10.30
CA TYR A 85 -29.70 -3.30 -11.53
C TYR A 85 -29.12 -2.03 -12.14
N LYS A 86 -28.13 -2.22 -13.03
CA LYS A 86 -27.58 -1.18 -13.88
C LYS A 86 -27.37 -1.72 -15.28
N ASN A 87 -27.80 -0.94 -16.27
CA ASN A 87 -27.63 -1.30 -17.67
C ASN A 87 -26.16 -1.19 -18.08
N LEU A 88 -25.71 -2.15 -18.88
CA LEU A 88 -24.43 -2.10 -19.58
C LEU A 88 -24.50 -1.02 -20.67
N SER A 89 -23.37 -0.39 -20.99
CA SER A 89 -23.31 0.59 -22.08
C SER A 89 -23.62 -0.03 -23.44
N ASN A 90 -23.27 -1.31 -23.62
CA ASN A 90 -23.63 -2.13 -24.78
C ASN A 90 -24.00 -3.55 -24.31
N PRO A 91 -25.00 -4.21 -24.92
CA PRO A 91 -25.27 -5.62 -24.65
C PRO A 91 -24.05 -6.49 -24.97
N VAL A 92 -23.75 -7.45 -24.10
CA VAL A 92 -22.65 -8.40 -24.22
C VAL A 92 -23.15 -9.80 -24.57
N GLY A 93 -22.27 -10.58 -25.18
CA GLY A 93 -22.49 -12.01 -25.42
C GLY A 93 -21.91 -12.87 -24.30
N ARG A 94 -21.40 -14.04 -24.69
CA ARG A 94 -20.61 -14.92 -23.81
C ARG A 94 -19.11 -14.59 -23.92
N ASP A 95 -18.29 -15.41 -23.26
CA ASP A 95 -16.85 -15.19 -23.02
C ASP A 95 -16.61 -13.92 -22.21
N ILE A 96 -17.37 -13.80 -21.12
CA ILE A 96 -17.25 -12.73 -20.14
C ILE A 96 -16.97 -13.30 -18.76
N VAL A 97 -16.39 -12.46 -17.90
CA VAL A 97 -16.33 -12.68 -16.47
C VAL A 97 -17.01 -11.52 -15.76
N VAL A 98 -17.90 -11.85 -14.83
CA VAL A 98 -18.47 -10.90 -13.86
C VAL A 98 -17.71 -11.09 -12.56
N SER A 99 -17.18 -10.02 -11.98
CA SER A 99 -16.39 -10.10 -10.76
C SER A 99 -16.61 -8.91 -9.85
N GLY A 100 -16.26 -9.05 -8.58
CA GLY A 100 -16.40 -7.98 -7.59
C GLY A 100 -16.25 -8.51 -6.18
N TRP A 101 -16.35 -7.60 -5.22
CA TRP A 101 -16.27 -7.90 -3.79
C TRP A 101 -17.66 -7.96 -3.19
N ILE A 102 -17.88 -8.89 -2.26
CA ILE A 102 -19.10 -9.01 -1.48
C ILE A 102 -18.73 -8.99 0.00
N TYR A 103 -19.51 -8.26 0.80
CA TYR A 103 -19.42 -8.25 2.25
C TYR A 103 -20.79 -8.52 2.86
N ARG A 104 -20.84 -9.50 3.77
CA ARG A 104 -22.03 -9.83 4.54
C ARG A 104 -21.83 -9.45 6.00
N VAL A 105 -22.77 -8.73 6.61
CA VAL A 105 -22.71 -8.39 8.03
C VAL A 105 -23.12 -9.59 8.89
N TYR A 106 -22.44 -9.85 10.01
CA TYR A 106 -22.89 -10.79 11.04
C TYR A 106 -23.31 -10.07 12.34
N PRO A 107 -24.45 -10.47 12.97
CA PRO A 107 -25.46 -11.39 12.43
C PRO A 107 -26.23 -10.74 11.28
N TYR A 108 -26.44 -11.46 10.17
CA TYR A 108 -27.24 -10.89 9.09
C TYR A 108 -28.72 -10.90 9.46
N THR A 109 -29.40 -9.79 9.19
CA THR A 109 -30.84 -9.65 9.41
C THR A 109 -31.60 -9.90 8.12
N GLY A 110 -32.21 -11.09 7.99
CA GLY A 110 -33.08 -11.45 6.87
C GLY A 110 -32.36 -12.03 5.64
N GLY A 111 -33.06 -12.89 4.90
CA GLY A 111 -32.70 -13.47 3.59
C GLY A 111 -31.28 -14.02 3.48
N ARG A 112 -31.10 -15.34 3.51
CA ARG A 112 -29.80 -16.03 3.56
C ARG A 112 -28.93 -16.02 2.29
N TRP A 113 -29.33 -15.29 1.25
CA TRP A 113 -28.73 -15.40 -0.09
C TRP A 113 -28.14 -14.08 -0.58
N ASP A 114 -26.88 -14.04 -0.97
CA ASP A 114 -26.31 -12.93 -1.73
C ASP A 114 -26.28 -13.33 -3.20
N ARG A 115 -26.80 -12.48 -4.11
CA ARG A 115 -26.79 -12.79 -5.53
C ARG A 115 -26.36 -11.62 -6.39
N ILE A 116 -25.62 -11.98 -7.42
CA ILE A 116 -25.17 -11.10 -8.49
C ILE A 116 -25.45 -11.80 -9.82
N GLY A 117 -26.06 -11.11 -10.76
CA GLY A 117 -26.54 -11.65 -12.02
C GLY A 117 -26.09 -10.85 -13.23
N ILE A 118 -26.08 -11.53 -14.37
CA ILE A 118 -25.89 -10.97 -15.70
C ILE A 118 -27.08 -11.43 -16.56
N GLU A 119 -27.92 -10.48 -16.95
CA GLU A 119 -29.27 -10.76 -17.44
C GLU A 119 -29.59 -9.88 -18.66
N ASP A 120 -30.63 -10.25 -19.41
CA ASP A 120 -31.13 -9.51 -20.56
C ASP A 120 -32.26 -8.53 -20.20
N SER A 121 -32.89 -7.95 -21.23
CA SER A 121 -33.98 -6.99 -21.06
C SER A 121 -35.22 -7.53 -20.35
N ASN A 122 -35.41 -8.85 -20.36
CA ASN A 122 -36.50 -9.55 -19.69
C ASN A 122 -36.11 -10.04 -18.29
N PHE A 123 -34.88 -9.75 -17.82
CA PHE A 123 -34.31 -10.36 -16.62
C PHE A 123 -34.13 -11.89 -16.77
N ASP A 124 -33.95 -12.36 -18.01
CA ASP A 124 -33.54 -13.72 -18.31
C ASP A 124 -32.01 -13.79 -18.31
N GLY A 125 -31.42 -14.74 -17.59
CA GLY A 125 -29.97 -14.81 -17.50
C GLY A 125 -29.44 -15.81 -16.48
N TYR A 126 -28.26 -15.51 -15.96
CA TYR A 126 -27.58 -16.32 -14.97
C TYR A 126 -27.20 -15.49 -13.75
N SER A 127 -27.24 -16.11 -12.58
CA SER A 127 -26.80 -15.49 -11.33
C SER A 127 -25.95 -16.43 -10.50
N ILE A 128 -25.07 -15.85 -9.71
CA ILE A 128 -24.44 -16.54 -8.59
C ILE A 128 -25.37 -16.50 -7.37
N ARG A 129 -25.27 -17.52 -6.52
CA ARG A 129 -25.88 -17.54 -5.20
C ARG A 129 -24.86 -17.94 -4.16
N ILE A 130 -24.66 -17.07 -3.18
CA ILE A 130 -23.93 -17.37 -1.94
C ILE A 130 -24.95 -17.56 -0.83
N GLU A 131 -24.91 -18.71 -0.15
CA GLU A 131 -25.91 -19.09 0.86
C GLU A 131 -25.24 -19.32 2.22
N HIS A 132 -25.56 -18.45 3.18
CA HIS A 132 -24.93 -18.41 4.50
C HIS A 132 -25.49 -19.42 5.50
N ASP A 133 -26.81 -19.73 5.49
CA ASP A 133 -27.39 -20.71 6.44
C ASP A 133 -26.83 -22.14 6.27
N TYR A 134 -26.43 -22.50 5.04
CA TYR A 134 -26.09 -23.88 4.67
C TYR A 134 -24.70 -24.02 4.07
N ASN A 135 -23.92 -22.95 4.09
CA ASN A 135 -22.55 -22.92 3.59
C ASN A 135 -22.47 -23.47 2.16
N LYS A 136 -23.12 -22.76 1.22
CA LYS A 136 -23.13 -23.13 -0.20
C LYS A 136 -22.76 -21.98 -1.13
N ILE A 137 -22.15 -22.34 -2.26
CA ILE A 137 -22.15 -21.54 -3.49
C ILE A 137 -22.93 -22.25 -4.58
N ALA A 138 -23.61 -21.48 -5.43
CA ALA A 138 -24.39 -21.99 -6.55
C ALA A 138 -24.34 -21.11 -7.78
N ILE A 139 -24.59 -21.74 -8.93
CA ILE A 139 -24.92 -21.08 -10.19
C ILE A 139 -26.40 -21.32 -10.47
N GLU A 140 -27.12 -20.27 -10.81
CA GLU A 140 -28.55 -20.28 -11.03
C GLU A 140 -28.88 -19.77 -12.44
N LYS A 141 -29.93 -20.35 -13.03
CA LYS A 141 -30.61 -19.80 -14.20
C LYS A 141 -31.82 -18.99 -13.74
N ARG A 142 -32.01 -17.81 -14.33
CA ARG A 142 -33.16 -16.94 -14.08
C ARG A 142 -34.06 -16.81 -15.30
N VAL A 143 -35.37 -16.81 -15.03
CA VAL A 143 -36.41 -16.49 -16.01
C VAL A 143 -37.28 -15.37 -15.44
N GLY A 144 -37.36 -14.24 -16.14
CA GLY A 144 -38.12 -13.06 -15.74
C GLY A 144 -37.61 -12.38 -14.47
N GLY A 145 -36.37 -12.64 -14.05
CA GLY A 145 -35.79 -12.21 -12.77
C GLY A 145 -36.35 -12.92 -11.53
N ILE A 146 -37.45 -13.66 -11.67
CA ILE A 146 -38.23 -14.26 -10.57
C ILE A 146 -37.99 -15.77 -10.45
N THR A 147 -38.11 -16.52 -11.55
CA THR A 147 -38.05 -17.98 -11.50
C THR A 147 -36.59 -18.42 -11.48
N VAL A 148 -36.22 -19.18 -10.46
CA VAL A 148 -34.84 -19.61 -10.22
C VAL A 148 -34.73 -21.13 -10.41
N SER A 149 -33.72 -21.56 -11.17
CA SER A 149 -33.31 -22.96 -11.27
C SER A 149 -31.84 -23.09 -10.91
N THR A 150 -31.51 -23.78 -9.81
CA THR A 150 -30.11 -24.07 -9.46
C THR A 150 -29.53 -25.05 -10.47
N LEU A 151 -28.50 -24.62 -11.20
CA LEU A 151 -27.80 -25.42 -12.20
C LEU A 151 -26.60 -26.17 -11.61
N ALA A 152 -25.98 -25.61 -10.57
CA ALA A 152 -24.80 -26.15 -9.92
C ALA A 152 -24.75 -25.71 -8.45
N LEU A 153 -24.18 -26.54 -7.58
CA LEU A 153 -24.03 -26.26 -6.15
C LEU A 153 -22.73 -26.89 -5.61
N ALA A 154 -22.02 -26.19 -4.74
CA ALA A 154 -20.89 -26.70 -3.97
C ALA A 154 -20.97 -26.24 -2.51
N ASN A 155 -20.27 -26.94 -1.61
CA ASN A 155 -20.13 -26.53 -0.22
C ASN A 155 -19.02 -25.49 -0.10
N TRP A 156 -19.27 -24.41 0.64
CA TRP A 156 -18.29 -23.40 1.00
C TRP A 156 -18.85 -22.60 2.17
N ASP A 157 -18.04 -22.34 3.19
CA ASP A 157 -18.43 -21.55 4.36
C ASP A 157 -18.15 -20.06 4.06
N PRO A 158 -19.15 -19.27 3.62
CA PRO A 158 -18.92 -17.89 3.24
C PRO A 158 -18.52 -17.05 4.46
N PRO A 159 -17.46 -16.23 4.38
CA PRO A 159 -17.06 -15.41 5.51
C PRO A 159 -18.06 -14.26 5.72
N GLU A 160 -18.30 -13.94 6.98
CA GLU A 160 -19.12 -12.81 7.41
C GLU A 160 -18.25 -11.78 8.14
N ASN A 161 -18.69 -10.52 8.12
CA ASN A 161 -17.94 -9.34 8.53
C ASN A 161 -16.58 -9.19 7.84
N GLN A 162 -16.44 -9.76 6.64
CA GLN A 162 -15.22 -9.72 5.84
C GLN A 162 -15.58 -9.64 4.35
N TRP A 163 -14.71 -8.99 3.59
CA TRP A 163 -14.79 -8.94 2.14
C TRP A 163 -14.25 -10.22 1.53
N TYR A 164 -14.97 -10.78 0.56
CA TYR A 164 -14.49 -11.84 -0.30
C TYR A 164 -14.77 -11.49 -1.77
N TYR A 165 -13.97 -12.04 -2.66
CA TYR A 165 -13.98 -11.71 -4.08
C TYR A 165 -14.53 -12.88 -4.89
N PHE A 166 -15.38 -12.62 -5.87
CA PHE A 166 -15.93 -13.66 -6.74
C PHE A 166 -15.54 -13.44 -8.21
N LYS A 167 -15.48 -14.54 -8.97
CA LYS A 167 -15.41 -14.54 -10.43
C LYS A 167 -16.46 -15.49 -10.99
N PHE A 168 -17.36 -14.96 -11.81
CA PHE A 168 -18.39 -15.71 -12.50
C PHE A 168 -18.17 -15.68 -14.02
N TYR A 169 -17.72 -16.80 -14.56
CA TYR A 169 -17.42 -16.99 -15.98
C TYR A 169 -18.67 -17.45 -16.72
N VAL A 170 -18.98 -16.78 -17.83
CA VAL A 170 -20.05 -17.15 -18.76
C VAL A 170 -19.44 -17.37 -20.13
N LEU A 171 -19.23 -18.64 -20.51
CA LEU A 171 -18.36 -19.01 -21.64
C LEU A 171 -19.15 -19.46 -22.87
N SER A 172 -18.62 -19.21 -24.07
CA SER A 172 -19.29 -19.46 -25.37
C SER A 172 -19.66 -20.92 -25.61
N ASN A 173 -18.90 -21.86 -25.05
CA ASN A 173 -19.22 -23.30 -25.13
C ASN A 173 -20.39 -23.73 -24.20
N GLY A 174 -21.03 -22.79 -23.49
CA GLY A 174 -22.09 -23.08 -22.53
C GLY A 174 -21.62 -23.18 -21.08
N THR A 175 -20.32 -23.28 -20.83
CA THR A 175 -19.80 -23.43 -19.47
C THR A 175 -20.08 -22.19 -18.64
N LEU A 176 -20.64 -22.42 -17.45
CA LEU A 176 -20.76 -21.43 -16.39
C LEU A 176 -19.87 -21.89 -15.25
N ARG A 177 -19.00 -21.02 -14.74
CA ARG A 177 -18.12 -21.34 -13.62
C ARG A 177 -18.13 -20.20 -12.63
N LEU A 178 -18.21 -20.52 -11.35
CA LEU A 178 -18.12 -19.58 -10.24
C LEU A 178 -16.93 -19.98 -9.38
N GLU A 179 -16.04 -19.02 -9.13
CA GLU A 179 -14.91 -19.11 -8.21
C GLU A 179 -15.07 -18.03 -7.14
N VAL A 180 -14.71 -18.36 -5.90
CA VAL A 180 -14.70 -17.41 -4.77
C VAL A 180 -13.34 -17.44 -4.09
N TYR A 181 -12.86 -16.27 -3.71
CA TYR A 181 -11.52 -16.01 -3.19
C TYR A 181 -11.63 -15.20 -1.92
N ASN A 182 -10.73 -15.42 -0.96
CA ASN A 182 -10.65 -14.55 0.22
C ASN A 182 -9.93 -13.23 -0.07
N ALA A 183 -9.90 -12.33 0.93
CA ALA A 183 -9.25 -11.03 0.84
C ALA A 183 -7.74 -11.07 0.49
N SER A 184 -7.08 -12.22 0.69
CA SER A 184 -5.67 -12.41 0.31
C SER A 184 -5.49 -12.88 -1.14
N GLY A 185 -6.58 -13.13 -1.86
CA GLY A 185 -6.59 -13.62 -3.23
C GLY A 185 -6.49 -15.14 -3.37
N ALA A 186 -6.60 -15.90 -2.27
CA ALA A 186 -6.58 -17.36 -2.33
C ALA A 186 -7.96 -17.92 -2.70
N LEU A 187 -8.00 -18.89 -3.63
CA LEU A 187 -9.24 -19.56 -4.06
C LEU A 187 -9.78 -20.45 -2.92
N GLU A 188 -11.02 -20.21 -2.51
CA GLU A 188 -11.67 -20.96 -1.41
C GLU A 188 -12.70 -21.97 -1.90
N ALA A 189 -13.45 -21.66 -2.97
CA ALA A 189 -14.38 -22.61 -3.56
C ALA A 189 -14.61 -22.34 -5.05
N THR A 190 -15.03 -23.40 -5.75
CA THR A 190 -15.41 -23.34 -7.17
C THR A 190 -16.59 -24.26 -7.44
N VAL A 191 -17.44 -23.86 -8.39
CA VAL A 191 -18.54 -24.68 -8.91
C VAL A 191 -18.73 -24.41 -10.41
N SER A 192 -19.09 -25.41 -11.20
CA SER A 192 -19.28 -25.27 -12.64
C SER A 192 -20.42 -26.12 -13.18
N THR A 193 -21.00 -25.69 -14.29
CA THR A 193 -22.06 -26.40 -15.03
C THR A 193 -22.04 -25.98 -16.50
N VAL A 194 -22.89 -26.58 -17.32
CA VAL A 194 -23.04 -26.23 -18.74
C VAL A 194 -24.50 -25.93 -19.02
N ASP A 195 -24.77 -24.71 -19.50
CA ASP A 195 -26.09 -24.28 -19.94
C ASP A 195 -25.91 -23.22 -21.04
N THR A 196 -26.51 -23.46 -22.20
CA THR A 196 -26.43 -22.59 -23.39
C THR A 196 -27.71 -21.78 -23.64
N THR A 197 -28.63 -21.72 -22.66
CA THR A 197 -29.97 -21.13 -22.85
C THR A 197 -29.90 -19.65 -23.23
N TYR A 198 -29.02 -18.87 -22.58
CA TYR A 198 -28.89 -17.43 -22.80
C TYR A 198 -27.51 -17.08 -23.37
N ASN A 199 -27.47 -16.18 -24.34
CA ASN A 199 -26.24 -15.80 -25.06
C ASN A 199 -26.10 -14.30 -25.28
N LYS A 200 -26.98 -13.49 -24.68
CA LYS A 200 -26.99 -12.03 -24.76
C LYS A 200 -27.45 -11.48 -23.42
N PHE A 201 -26.74 -10.47 -22.92
CA PHE A 201 -27.01 -9.83 -21.62
C PHE A 201 -26.87 -8.31 -21.78
N ASP A 202 -27.66 -7.53 -21.05
CA ASP A 202 -27.66 -6.06 -21.14
C ASP A 202 -27.59 -5.34 -19.79
N ARG A 203 -27.56 -6.07 -18.67
CA ARG A 203 -27.52 -5.48 -17.33
C ARG A 203 -26.80 -6.38 -16.32
N VAL A 204 -26.18 -5.72 -15.34
CA VAL A 204 -25.75 -6.36 -14.09
C VAL A 204 -26.82 -6.16 -13.04
N VAL A 205 -27.02 -7.19 -12.23
CA VAL A 205 -28.18 -7.30 -11.35
C VAL A 205 -27.73 -7.74 -9.95
N ILE A 206 -28.24 -7.11 -8.90
CA ILE A 206 -27.95 -7.40 -7.49
C ILE A 206 -29.25 -7.83 -6.82
N HIS A 207 -29.39 -9.11 -6.48
CA HIS A 207 -30.64 -9.74 -6.01
C HIS A 207 -30.47 -10.53 -4.72
N GLY A 208 -31.60 -10.89 -4.11
CA GLY A 208 -31.60 -11.72 -2.92
C GLY A 208 -31.21 -10.94 -1.68
N GLY A 209 -31.19 -11.65 -0.55
CA GLY A 209 -30.65 -11.12 0.68
C GLY A 209 -31.44 -9.94 1.23
N TYR A 210 -30.96 -9.40 2.35
CA TYR A 210 -31.50 -8.17 2.90
C TYR A 210 -30.42 -7.12 2.94
N ILE A 211 -29.39 -7.34 3.76
CA ILE A 211 -28.25 -6.44 3.97
C ILE A 211 -26.97 -7.16 3.57
N TYR A 212 -26.39 -6.73 2.46
CA TYR A 212 -25.04 -7.05 2.05
C TYR A 212 -24.51 -5.95 1.14
N TYR A 213 -23.19 -5.88 1.05
CA TYR A 213 -22.49 -4.84 0.31
C TYR A 213 -21.77 -5.45 -0.88
N VAL A 214 -21.70 -4.69 -1.97
CA VAL A 214 -20.98 -5.05 -3.19
C VAL A 214 -20.08 -3.89 -3.57
N ASP A 215 -18.84 -4.20 -3.93
CA ASP A 215 -17.84 -3.20 -4.32
C ASP A 215 -16.96 -3.66 -5.49
N ASP A 216 -16.36 -2.72 -6.21
CA ASP A 216 -15.54 -2.92 -7.43
C ASP A 216 -16.17 -3.92 -8.41
N LEU A 217 -17.45 -3.72 -8.73
CA LEU A 217 -18.19 -4.64 -9.59
C LEU A 217 -17.81 -4.44 -11.06
N GLU A 218 -17.42 -5.51 -11.72
CA GLU A 218 -16.87 -5.46 -13.08
C GLU A 218 -17.46 -6.54 -13.98
N VAL A 219 -17.61 -6.20 -15.27
CA VAL A 219 -17.81 -7.16 -16.37
C VAL A 219 -16.71 -6.94 -17.41
N GLU A 220 -15.88 -7.96 -17.60
CA GLU A 220 -14.80 -7.97 -18.60
C GLU A 220 -15.07 -9.03 -19.68
N TYR A 221 -14.61 -8.78 -20.90
CA TYR A 221 -14.41 -9.86 -21.87
C TYR A 221 -13.21 -10.72 -21.47
N LEU A 222 -13.34 -12.03 -21.66
CA LEU A 222 -12.22 -12.95 -21.48
C LEU A 222 -11.30 -12.87 -22.69
N HIS A 223 -10.16 -12.22 -22.49
CA HIS A 223 -9.06 -12.20 -23.46
C HIS A 223 -8.03 -13.28 -23.10
N PRO A 224 -7.80 -14.27 -23.98
CA PRO A 224 -6.87 -15.36 -23.73
C PRO A 224 -5.44 -14.90 -23.42
N LEU A 225 -5.01 -13.72 -23.86
CA LEU A 225 -3.75 -13.11 -23.43
C LEU A 225 -4.01 -11.74 -22.80
N LYS A 226 -3.71 -11.57 -21.51
CA LYS A 226 -3.74 -10.27 -20.83
C LYS A 226 -2.31 -9.86 -20.49
N VAL A 227 -1.91 -8.64 -20.83
CA VAL A 227 -0.60 -8.07 -20.48
C VAL A 227 -0.82 -6.78 -19.71
N GLU A 228 -0.40 -6.78 -18.44
CA GLU A 228 -0.55 -5.67 -17.51
C GLU A 228 0.80 -5.03 -17.22
N TYR A 229 0.84 -3.71 -17.06
CA TYR A 229 1.98 -2.98 -16.51
C TYR A 229 1.57 -2.17 -15.28
N LEU A 230 2.27 -2.36 -14.16
CA LEU A 230 2.00 -1.72 -12.86
C LEU A 230 3.26 -1.05 -12.32
N GLU A 231 3.12 0.00 -11.52
CA GLU A 231 4.21 0.62 -10.76
C GLU A 231 3.95 0.54 -9.26
N GLU A 232 4.86 -0.06 -8.51
CA GLU A 232 4.78 -0.20 -7.05
C GLU A 232 5.73 0.77 -6.36
N TYR A 233 5.19 1.61 -5.48
CA TYR A 233 5.96 2.57 -4.69
C TYR A 233 6.30 1.98 -3.32
N ASN A 234 7.59 1.72 -3.10
CA ASN A 234 8.13 1.24 -1.82
C ASN A 234 9.13 2.26 -1.30
N ILE A 235 8.68 3.25 -0.52
CA ILE A 235 9.48 4.42 -0.19
C ILE A 235 9.82 4.43 1.30
N ASN A 236 11.09 4.66 1.62
CA ASN A 236 11.50 4.96 2.99
C ASN A 236 11.87 6.44 3.09
N ALA A 237 11.50 7.07 4.20
CA ALA A 237 11.85 8.47 4.45
C ALA A 237 12.17 8.70 5.93
N THR A 238 12.93 9.76 6.19
CA THR A 238 13.32 10.15 7.55
C THR A 238 13.00 11.63 7.78
N VAL A 239 12.45 11.94 8.95
CA VAL A 239 12.13 13.31 9.41
C VAL A 239 12.78 13.57 10.77
N ASP A 240 13.26 14.80 10.97
CA ASP A 240 13.94 15.25 12.20
C ASP A 240 13.20 16.37 12.94
N GLY A 241 11.95 16.63 12.53
CA GLY A 241 11.09 17.65 13.10
C GLY A 241 11.38 19.08 12.62
N SER A 242 12.37 19.29 11.74
CA SER A 242 12.65 20.61 11.13
C SER A 242 11.66 21.00 10.04
N GLY A 243 10.82 20.06 9.61
CA GLY A 243 9.92 20.20 8.49
C GLY A 243 10.52 19.80 7.14
N LYS A 244 11.70 19.18 7.15
CA LYS A 244 12.32 18.57 5.97
C LYS A 244 12.20 17.05 6.06
N THR A 245 11.76 16.45 4.96
CA THR A 245 11.68 14.99 4.80
C THR A 245 12.76 14.55 3.82
N ASN A 246 13.61 13.61 4.25
CA ASN A 246 14.62 13.01 3.39
C ASN A 246 14.07 11.71 2.83
N TYR A 247 13.68 11.73 1.56
CA TYR A 247 13.15 10.57 0.86
C TYR A 247 14.26 9.69 0.30
N ASN A 248 14.08 8.39 0.43
CA ASN A 248 14.80 7.36 -0.29
C ASN A 248 13.78 6.59 -1.15
N PRO A 249 13.44 7.11 -2.34
CA PRO A 249 12.41 6.51 -3.18
C PRO A 249 12.90 5.18 -3.76
N SER A 250 12.03 4.17 -3.72
CA SER A 250 12.17 2.97 -4.53
C SER A 250 10.86 2.72 -5.26
N LEU A 251 10.99 2.53 -6.57
CA LEU A 251 9.88 2.32 -7.49
C LEU A 251 10.21 1.09 -8.34
N THR A 252 9.28 0.15 -8.38
CA THR A 252 9.42 -1.09 -9.15
C THR A 252 8.32 -1.14 -10.20
N GLY A 253 8.69 -1.35 -11.46
CA GLY A 253 7.72 -1.61 -12.53
C GLY A 253 7.50 -3.11 -12.69
N HIS A 254 6.24 -3.55 -12.71
CA HIS A 254 5.84 -4.95 -12.85
C HIS A 254 5.09 -5.16 -14.16
N PHE A 255 5.46 -6.22 -14.89
CA PHE A 255 4.72 -6.71 -16.05
C PHE A 255 4.10 -8.05 -15.70
N ILE A 256 2.77 -8.14 -15.78
CA ILE A 256 2.06 -9.39 -15.53
C ILE A 256 1.46 -9.88 -16.84
N ILE A 257 1.91 -11.04 -17.30
CA ILE A 257 1.50 -11.63 -18.56
C ILE A 257 0.72 -12.89 -18.23
N LYS A 258 -0.58 -12.87 -18.52
CA LYS A 258 -1.54 -13.89 -18.12
C LYS A 258 -2.14 -14.52 -19.36
N ASN A 259 -2.31 -15.84 -19.32
CA ASN A 259 -3.31 -16.51 -20.14
C ASN A 259 -4.51 -16.83 -19.26
N THR A 260 -5.58 -16.06 -19.45
CA THR A 260 -6.80 -16.17 -18.63
C THR A 260 -7.79 -17.19 -19.19
N ALA A 261 -7.47 -17.81 -20.33
CA ALA A 261 -8.36 -18.76 -20.95
C ALA A 261 -8.55 -19.99 -20.05
N PRO A 262 -9.77 -20.53 -19.95
CA PRO A 262 -10.04 -21.65 -19.07
C PRO A 262 -9.71 -23.01 -19.69
N TYR A 263 -9.50 -23.09 -21.01
CA TYR A 263 -9.37 -24.36 -21.77
C TYR A 263 -7.92 -24.67 -22.15
N ILE A 264 -7.51 -25.94 -22.06
CA ILE A 264 -6.14 -26.36 -22.44
C ILE A 264 -5.86 -26.13 -23.93
N GLU A 265 -6.89 -26.24 -24.77
CA GLU A 265 -6.85 -25.93 -26.19
C GLU A 265 -6.51 -24.45 -26.46
N ASP A 266 -6.69 -23.57 -25.46
CA ASP A 266 -6.33 -22.16 -25.54
C ASP A 266 -4.93 -21.86 -25.00
N THR A 267 -4.09 -22.89 -24.88
CA THR A 267 -2.65 -22.69 -24.69
C THR A 267 -2.11 -21.78 -25.79
N LEU A 268 -1.44 -20.71 -25.37
CA LEU A 268 -0.79 -19.78 -26.27
C LEU A 268 0.64 -20.23 -26.51
N ASN A 269 1.07 -20.12 -27.75
CA ASN A 269 2.41 -20.51 -28.17
C ASN A 269 3.13 -19.28 -28.74
N ASN A 270 4.44 -19.27 -28.63
CA ASN A 270 5.29 -18.25 -29.25
C ASN A 270 4.84 -16.82 -28.90
N VAL A 271 4.62 -16.54 -27.62
CA VAL A 271 4.17 -15.24 -27.13
C VAL A 271 5.36 -14.29 -27.09
N TRP A 272 5.22 -13.16 -27.77
CA TRP A 272 6.19 -12.08 -27.82
C TRP A 272 5.52 -10.77 -27.39
N ILE A 273 6.21 -10.02 -26.54
CA ILE A 273 5.74 -8.72 -26.06
C ILE A 273 6.86 -7.72 -26.28
N ALA A 274 6.54 -6.63 -26.97
CA ALA A 274 7.43 -5.51 -27.21
C ALA A 274 7.24 -4.48 -26.10
N ILE A 275 8.32 -4.14 -25.40
CA ILE A 275 8.31 -3.27 -24.23
C ILE A 275 9.35 -2.17 -24.40
N ASN A 276 8.94 -0.92 -24.19
CA ASN A 276 9.86 0.20 -24.13
C ASN A 276 10.10 0.57 -22.65
N LEU A 277 11.18 0.04 -22.08
CA LEU A 277 11.55 0.33 -20.69
C LEU A 277 12.18 1.72 -20.59
N THR A 278 11.62 2.58 -19.76
CA THR A 278 12.16 3.90 -19.43
C THR A 278 12.75 3.90 -18.02
N ASN A 279 13.82 4.66 -17.79
CA ASN A 279 14.48 4.77 -16.47
C ASN A 279 14.85 3.41 -15.85
N ASN A 280 15.30 2.47 -16.69
CA ASN A 280 15.60 1.10 -16.27
C ASN A 280 16.91 1.02 -15.46
N ALA A 281 16.82 0.74 -14.16
CA ALA A 281 17.97 0.66 -13.25
C ALA A 281 18.55 -0.74 -13.10
N SER A 282 17.71 -1.79 -13.13
CA SER A 282 18.12 -3.17 -12.83
C SER A 282 18.18 -4.10 -14.04
N GLY A 283 17.57 -3.71 -15.17
CA GLY A 283 17.13 -4.66 -16.18
C GLY A 283 15.84 -5.37 -15.76
N LEU A 284 15.07 -5.84 -16.75
CA LEU A 284 13.89 -6.67 -16.53
C LEU A 284 14.31 -8.06 -16.02
N ARG A 285 13.59 -8.59 -15.03
CA ARG A 285 13.86 -9.91 -14.42
C ARG A 285 12.54 -10.63 -14.15
N VAL A 286 12.55 -11.96 -14.20
CA VAL A 286 11.37 -12.79 -13.86
C VAL A 286 11.29 -12.91 -12.34
N ILE A 287 10.13 -12.60 -11.77
CA ILE A 287 9.86 -12.70 -10.31
C ILE A 287 9.04 -13.94 -10.01
N TYR A 288 8.05 -14.25 -10.86
CA TYR A 288 7.22 -15.44 -10.72
C TYR A 288 7.06 -16.16 -12.06
N ASN A 289 7.24 -17.48 -12.04
CA ASN A 289 7.04 -18.36 -13.19
C ASN A 289 6.34 -19.64 -12.74
N GLY A 290 5.00 -19.60 -12.67
CA GLY A 290 4.23 -20.71 -12.12
C GLY A 290 4.24 -21.96 -13.00
N THR A 291 3.82 -21.80 -14.25
CA THR A 291 3.53 -22.87 -15.23
C THR A 291 4.06 -22.65 -16.66
N PRO A 292 4.43 -21.43 -17.12
CA PRO A 292 5.00 -21.22 -18.46
C PRO A 292 6.28 -22.04 -18.75
N LYS A 293 6.43 -22.49 -20.00
CA LYS A 293 7.63 -23.23 -20.43
C LYS A 293 8.74 -22.30 -20.88
N GLY A 294 9.34 -21.63 -19.91
CA GLY A 294 10.47 -20.72 -20.10
C GLY A 294 10.03 -19.28 -20.42
N VAL A 295 10.85 -18.33 -19.98
CA VAL A 295 10.62 -16.90 -20.16
C VAL A 295 11.98 -16.29 -20.51
N PHE A 296 12.06 -15.63 -21.65
CA PHE A 296 13.32 -15.11 -22.17
C PHE A 296 13.20 -13.62 -22.47
N ILE A 297 14.17 -12.86 -21.98
CA ILE A 297 14.29 -11.43 -22.25
C ILE A 297 15.26 -11.25 -23.41
N LYS A 298 14.84 -10.51 -24.43
CA LYS A 298 15.52 -10.37 -25.71
C LYS A 298 15.66 -8.90 -26.09
N SER A 299 16.68 -8.58 -26.89
CA SER A 299 16.91 -7.25 -27.45
C SER A 299 16.25 -7.03 -28.82
N SER A 300 15.67 -8.07 -29.42
CA SER A 300 14.99 -8.01 -30.72
C SER A 300 13.94 -9.12 -30.85
N ALA A 301 12.85 -8.85 -31.56
CA ALA A 301 11.88 -9.85 -31.99
C ALA A 301 12.13 -10.31 -33.45
N PRO A 302 11.76 -11.56 -33.80
CA PRO A 302 11.80 -12.03 -35.19
C PRO A 302 10.87 -11.23 -36.12
N ALA A 303 11.29 -11.03 -37.37
CA ALA A 303 10.55 -10.23 -38.36
C ALA A 303 9.09 -10.69 -38.59
N TYR A 304 8.82 -12.00 -38.51
CA TYR A 304 7.47 -12.55 -38.74
C TYR A 304 6.43 -12.09 -37.70
N THR A 305 6.89 -11.62 -36.53
CA THR A 305 6.01 -11.12 -35.47
C THR A 305 5.36 -9.80 -35.83
N ASN A 306 5.95 -9.04 -36.77
CA ASN A 306 5.57 -7.66 -37.10
C ASN A 306 5.41 -6.75 -35.88
N LEU A 307 6.11 -7.05 -34.78
CA LEU A 307 6.08 -6.21 -33.58
C LEU A 307 6.75 -4.86 -33.85
N PRO A 308 6.24 -3.77 -33.25
CA PRO A 308 6.90 -2.47 -33.29
C PRO A 308 8.32 -2.53 -32.74
N GLN A 309 9.11 -1.51 -33.10
CA GLN A 309 10.43 -1.32 -32.52
C GLN A 309 10.29 -0.97 -31.04
N ALA A 310 10.93 -1.74 -30.19
CA ALA A 310 10.99 -1.54 -28.75
C ALA A 310 12.42 -1.82 -28.25
N ASN A 311 12.75 -1.36 -27.04
CA ASN A 311 14.09 -1.55 -26.50
C ASN A 311 14.28 -2.90 -25.80
N THR A 312 13.18 -3.57 -25.46
CA THR A 312 13.17 -4.86 -24.77
C THR A 312 12.02 -5.71 -25.31
N TYR A 313 12.23 -7.02 -25.38
CA TYR A 313 11.21 -7.98 -25.77
C TYR A 313 11.15 -9.14 -24.78
N VAL A 314 9.94 -9.58 -24.46
CA VAL A 314 9.71 -10.80 -23.66
C VAL A 314 9.22 -11.90 -24.58
N PHE A 315 9.85 -13.06 -24.51
CA PHE A 315 9.49 -14.26 -25.27
C PHE A 315 9.13 -15.41 -24.35
N ILE A 316 7.93 -15.97 -24.53
CA ILE A 316 7.42 -17.13 -23.80
C ILE A 316 7.04 -18.19 -24.84
N PRO A 317 7.77 -19.32 -24.93
CA PRO A 317 7.49 -20.36 -25.92
C PRO A 317 6.10 -20.97 -25.78
N VAL A 318 5.68 -21.25 -24.54
CA VAL A 318 4.37 -21.81 -24.23
C VAL A 318 3.85 -21.16 -22.96
N LEU A 319 2.68 -20.54 -23.07
CA LEU A 319 1.91 -19.94 -21.99
C LEU A 319 0.59 -20.73 -21.84
N PRO A 320 0.54 -21.74 -20.96
CA PRO A 320 -0.64 -22.56 -20.73
C PRO A 320 -1.88 -21.75 -20.34
N ASN A 321 -3.06 -22.32 -20.51
CA ASN A 321 -4.31 -21.75 -20.03
C ASN A 321 -4.30 -21.60 -18.49
N ASN A 322 -4.99 -20.58 -17.96
CA ASN A 322 -4.97 -20.20 -16.53
C ASN A 322 -3.55 -20.10 -15.94
N SER A 323 -2.58 -19.57 -16.68
CA SER A 323 -1.21 -19.39 -16.19
C SER A 323 -0.75 -17.95 -16.32
N TYR A 324 0.29 -17.59 -15.59
CA TYR A 324 0.89 -16.27 -15.70
C TYR A 324 2.40 -16.30 -15.44
N VAL A 325 3.05 -15.25 -15.91
CA VAL A 325 4.41 -14.86 -15.52
C VAL A 325 4.37 -13.43 -15.02
N GLU A 326 5.18 -13.14 -14.03
CA GLU A 326 5.44 -11.79 -13.56
C GLU A 326 6.91 -11.44 -13.77
N LEU A 327 7.15 -10.29 -14.38
CA LEU A 327 8.48 -9.70 -14.51
C LEU A 327 8.51 -8.36 -13.78
N ALA A 328 9.67 -7.98 -13.24
CA ALA A 328 9.86 -6.69 -12.62
C ALA A 328 11.17 -6.03 -13.04
N TYR A 329 11.27 -4.71 -12.86
CA TYR A 329 12.52 -3.97 -12.96
C TYR A 329 12.49 -2.77 -12.01
N ASP A 330 13.66 -2.40 -11.50
CA ASP A 330 13.80 -1.25 -10.62
C ASP A 330 13.92 0.01 -11.48
N ILE A 331 13.27 1.10 -11.06
CA ILE A 331 13.15 2.33 -11.83
C ILE A 331 14.07 3.42 -11.23
N SER A 332 15.04 3.92 -12.00
CA SER A 332 15.91 5.03 -11.63
C SER A 332 15.22 6.37 -11.91
N ALA A 333 14.32 6.81 -11.04
CA ALA A 333 13.64 8.09 -11.20
C ALA A 333 13.85 9.01 -9.99
N SER A 334 14.31 10.23 -10.25
CA SER A 334 14.36 11.31 -9.26
C SER A 334 12.96 11.93 -9.11
N ASP A 335 12.43 11.96 -7.89
CA ASP A 335 11.13 12.53 -7.50
C ASP A 335 9.90 11.92 -8.18
N VAL A 336 9.61 10.65 -7.85
CA VAL A 336 8.41 9.88 -8.29
C VAL A 336 7.27 9.82 -7.28
N ILE A 337 7.37 10.53 -6.16
CA ILE A 337 6.51 10.29 -4.99
C ILE A 337 5.14 11.00 -5.15
N PRO A 338 4.01 10.26 -5.24
CA PRO A 338 2.67 10.85 -5.44
C PRO A 338 2.22 11.78 -4.31
N VAL A 339 2.68 11.50 -3.08
CA VAL A 339 2.34 12.24 -1.87
C VAL A 339 3.60 12.65 -1.12
N LEU A 340 3.73 13.94 -0.83
CA LEU A 340 4.79 14.46 0.01
C LEU A 340 4.30 14.61 1.45
N ILE A 341 5.22 14.57 2.39
CA ILE A 341 5.00 14.58 3.83
C ILE A 341 5.98 15.57 4.41
N ASN A 342 5.51 16.35 5.36
CA ASN A 342 6.27 17.28 6.14
C ASN A 342 5.88 17.08 7.61
N GLU A 343 6.87 16.88 8.47
CA GLU A 343 6.63 16.74 9.89
C GLU A 343 7.48 17.74 10.69
N THR A 344 6.81 18.47 11.57
CA THR A 344 7.45 19.46 12.45
C THR A 344 7.14 19.18 13.91
N TYR A 345 8.15 19.26 14.78
CA TYR A 345 8.01 19.11 16.23
C TYR A 345 9.17 19.78 16.96
N GLN A 346 9.03 19.94 18.28
CA GLN A 346 10.13 20.32 19.14
C GLN A 346 11.20 19.22 19.10
N ASN A 347 12.28 19.46 18.37
CA ASN A 347 13.29 18.43 18.10
C ASN A 347 14.22 18.13 19.28
N LYS A 348 14.03 18.74 20.46
CA LYS A 348 14.85 18.52 21.67
C LYS A 348 13.96 18.30 22.89
N ILE A 349 14.14 17.18 23.58
CA ILE A 349 13.49 16.86 24.85
C ILE A 349 14.51 16.43 25.93
N PRO A 350 14.19 16.62 27.21
CA PRO A 350 15.03 16.13 28.31
C PRO A 350 14.86 14.62 28.56
N ALA A 351 15.94 13.98 28.99
CA ALA A 351 15.94 12.59 29.42
C ALA A 351 15.40 12.41 30.86
N ASN A 352 15.13 11.17 31.26
CA ASN A 352 14.81 10.70 32.61
C ASN A 352 13.63 11.43 33.30
N ARG A 353 12.76 12.05 32.51
CA ARG A 353 11.54 12.69 32.98
C ARG A 353 10.47 12.62 31.91
N LEU A 354 9.22 12.73 32.32
CA LEU A 354 8.10 12.83 31.39
C LEU A 354 8.18 14.17 30.64
N SER A 355 8.20 14.09 29.32
CA SER A 355 8.29 15.22 28.40
C SER A 355 7.11 15.20 27.45
N ASN A 356 6.55 16.37 27.14
CA ASN A 356 5.45 16.50 26.20
C ASN A 356 5.89 17.32 25.00
N TRP A 357 5.50 16.90 23.80
CA TRP A 357 5.71 17.68 22.57
C TRP A 357 4.55 17.48 21.60
N SER A 358 4.36 18.48 20.74
CA SER A 358 3.37 18.43 19.67
C SER A 358 4.07 18.09 18.36
N VAL A 359 3.50 17.13 17.64
CA VAL A 359 3.87 16.77 16.27
C VAL A 359 2.83 17.33 15.33
N ASN A 360 3.30 18.02 14.30
CA ASN A 360 2.49 18.56 13.22
C ASN A 360 2.88 17.87 11.91
N LEU A 361 2.06 16.90 11.52
CA LEU A 361 2.20 16.10 10.31
C LEU A 361 1.33 16.70 9.20
N THR A 362 1.96 17.11 8.09
CA THR A 362 1.27 17.61 6.90
C THR A 362 1.56 16.73 5.71
N VAL A 363 0.50 16.38 5.00
CA VAL A 363 0.51 15.55 3.80
C VAL A 363 0.15 16.45 2.62
N TYR A 364 0.88 16.36 1.52
CA TYR A 364 0.69 17.15 0.32
C TYR A 364 0.55 16.28 -0.91
N LEU A 365 -0.31 16.69 -1.83
CA LEU A 365 -0.34 16.15 -3.18
C LEU A 365 0.90 16.63 -3.95
N ASN A 366 1.65 15.71 -4.55
CA ASN A 366 2.75 16.09 -5.45
C ASN A 366 2.20 16.49 -6.83
N LYS A 367 1.91 17.77 -7.00
CA LYS A 367 1.33 18.32 -8.25
C LYS A 367 2.23 18.18 -9.49
N ASN A 368 3.52 17.88 -9.31
CA ASN A 368 4.43 17.62 -10.44
C ASN A 368 4.18 16.26 -11.08
N ILE A 369 3.55 15.34 -10.34
CA ILE A 369 3.30 13.96 -10.75
C ILE A 369 1.81 13.75 -11.01
N ILE A 370 0.96 14.29 -10.13
CA ILE A 370 -0.46 14.01 -10.16
C ILE A 370 -1.19 14.93 -11.14
N PRO A 371 -1.86 14.40 -12.17
CA PRO A 371 -2.66 15.20 -13.10
C PRO A 371 -3.79 15.97 -12.42
N ASN A 372 -4.19 17.09 -13.02
CA ASN A 372 -5.33 17.85 -12.53
C ASN A 372 -6.63 17.04 -12.70
N GLY A 373 -7.45 16.98 -11.65
CA GLY A 373 -8.69 16.20 -11.62
C GLY A 373 -8.54 14.81 -10.99
N THR A 374 -7.31 14.34 -10.74
CA THR A 374 -7.09 13.05 -10.06
C THR A 374 -7.19 13.21 -8.54
N ASN A 375 -7.95 12.32 -7.90
CA ASN A 375 -7.99 12.18 -6.44
C ASN A 375 -6.95 11.14 -6.01
N VAL A 376 -6.26 11.40 -4.89
CA VAL A 376 -5.38 10.46 -4.21
C VAL A 376 -5.92 10.24 -2.82
N ASN A 377 -6.34 9.01 -2.55
CA ASN A 377 -6.84 8.61 -1.23
C ASN A 377 -5.69 8.10 -0.38
N ILE A 378 -5.63 8.52 0.88
CA ILE A 378 -4.49 8.32 1.77
C ILE A 378 -4.98 7.83 3.14
N ASN A 379 -4.26 6.87 3.69
CA ASN A 379 -4.41 6.37 5.04
C ASN A 379 -3.04 6.37 5.74
N ILE A 380 -2.97 6.85 6.98
CA ILE A 380 -1.72 6.96 7.73
C ILE A 380 -1.85 6.24 9.06
N VAL A 381 -1.05 5.21 9.28
CA VAL A 381 -0.93 4.54 10.57
C VAL A 381 0.39 4.94 11.21
N LYS A 382 0.31 5.60 12.34
CA LYS A 382 1.45 6.14 13.08
C LYS A 382 1.67 5.29 14.33
N TYR A 383 2.89 4.82 14.53
CA TYR A 383 3.30 4.05 15.70
C TYR A 383 4.40 4.80 16.45
N LEU A 384 4.28 4.86 17.76
CA LEU A 384 5.35 5.17 18.69
C LEU A 384 6.08 3.87 19.03
N SER A 385 7.41 3.90 19.09
CA SER A 385 8.19 2.66 19.24
C SER A 385 9.37 2.77 20.20
N ASN A 386 9.58 1.71 20.98
CA ASN A 386 10.82 1.49 21.73
C ASN A 386 11.76 0.48 21.05
N GLY A 387 11.59 0.25 19.75
CA GLY A 387 12.54 -0.50 18.92
C GLY A 387 12.35 -2.01 18.90
N GLN A 388 11.32 -2.55 19.56
CA GLN A 388 10.95 -3.97 19.52
C GLN A 388 9.51 -4.16 19.00
N PHE A 389 9.23 -5.31 18.39
CA PHE A 389 7.85 -5.72 18.12
C PHE A 389 7.31 -6.36 19.40
N TYR A 390 6.11 -5.98 19.80
CA TYR A 390 5.41 -6.44 20.97
C TYR A 390 3.91 -6.42 20.72
N ASP A 391 3.26 -7.59 20.75
CA ASP A 391 1.82 -7.74 20.58
C ASP A 391 1.25 -8.47 21.80
N ASN A 392 0.46 -7.77 22.59
CA ASN A 392 -0.33 -8.32 23.70
C ASN A 392 -1.76 -8.65 23.29
N PHE A 393 -2.07 -8.57 21.99
CA PHE A 393 -3.35 -8.93 21.39
C PHE A 393 -4.57 -8.18 21.92
N GLU A 394 -4.40 -7.07 22.65
CA GLU A 394 -5.52 -6.22 23.07
C GLU A 394 -6.16 -5.49 21.87
N ASN A 395 -5.42 -5.32 20.77
CA ASN A 395 -5.94 -4.88 19.48
C ASN A 395 -5.65 -5.90 18.39
N TRP A 396 -6.69 -6.40 17.73
CA TRP A 396 -6.55 -7.34 16.63
C TRP A 396 -6.26 -6.63 15.31
N THR A 397 -4.99 -6.46 14.97
CA THR A 397 -4.59 -5.86 13.69
C THR A 397 -3.41 -6.59 13.05
N GLY A 398 -3.35 -6.63 11.72
CA GLY A 398 -2.18 -7.10 10.96
C GLY A 398 -1.92 -8.61 10.93
N TRP A 399 -2.69 -9.42 11.67
CA TRP A 399 -2.63 -10.88 11.62
C TRP A 399 -3.36 -11.45 10.41
N MET A 400 -2.72 -12.38 9.71
CA MET A 400 -3.24 -13.06 8.54
C MET A 400 -3.18 -14.57 8.74
N ASN A 401 -4.12 -15.28 8.13
CA ASN A 401 -4.10 -16.73 8.09
C ASN A 401 -3.02 -17.23 7.12
N TYR A 402 -2.40 -18.37 7.44
CA TYR A 402 -1.44 -19.05 6.58
C TYR A 402 -1.96 -20.42 6.14
N SER A 403 -1.97 -20.65 4.82
CA SER A 403 -2.48 -21.85 4.19
C SER A 403 -3.94 -22.11 4.64
N LYS A 404 -4.25 -23.29 5.18
CA LYS A 404 -5.58 -23.63 5.71
C LYS A 404 -5.73 -23.31 7.21
N GLY A 405 -4.77 -22.62 7.81
CA GLY A 405 -4.77 -22.33 9.24
C GLY A 405 -5.64 -21.14 9.56
N ALA A 406 -6.04 -21.01 10.82
CA ALA A 406 -6.76 -19.83 11.28
C ALA A 406 -6.27 -19.37 12.65
N VAL A 407 -6.04 -18.06 12.77
CA VAL A 407 -5.79 -17.36 14.04
C VAL A 407 -6.85 -16.28 14.26
N LYS A 408 -7.20 -16.03 15.51
CA LYS A 408 -8.13 -14.96 15.89
C LYS A 408 -7.74 -14.37 17.25
N GLN A 409 -8.22 -13.17 17.53
CA GLN A 409 -8.24 -12.63 18.89
C GLN A 409 -9.22 -13.44 19.71
N SER A 410 -8.84 -13.81 20.94
CA SER A 410 -9.70 -14.58 21.83
C SER A 410 -9.68 -14.00 23.23
N SER A 411 -10.86 -13.85 23.83
CA SER A 411 -11.02 -13.49 25.24
C SER A 411 -11.25 -14.71 26.13
N THR A 412 -11.06 -15.94 25.61
CA THR A 412 -11.29 -17.17 26.37
C THR A 412 -10.19 -17.43 27.38
N VAL A 413 -8.94 -17.23 26.98
CA VAL A 413 -7.75 -17.34 27.83
C VAL A 413 -6.84 -16.18 27.47
N SER A 414 -6.34 -15.45 28.46
CA SER A 414 -5.31 -14.43 28.27
C SER A 414 -4.29 -14.51 29.42
N HIS A 415 -3.05 -14.10 29.15
CA HIS A 415 -1.99 -13.97 30.13
C HIS A 415 -1.95 -12.54 30.67
N SER A 416 -1.90 -11.57 29.75
CA SER A 416 -2.08 -10.15 30.04
C SER A 416 -3.43 -9.67 29.47
N GLY A 417 -3.84 -8.46 29.83
CA GLY A 417 -5.08 -7.86 29.37
C GLY A 417 -6.34 -8.74 29.43
N ASN A 418 -7.17 -8.64 28.40
CA ASN A 418 -8.42 -9.39 28.23
C ASN A 418 -8.37 -10.35 27.03
N TYR A 419 -7.35 -10.26 26.18
CA TYR A 419 -7.27 -10.95 24.91
C TYR A 419 -5.91 -11.63 24.71
N SER A 420 -5.91 -12.72 23.94
CA SER A 420 -4.70 -13.36 23.41
C SER A 420 -4.94 -13.79 21.96
N LEU A 421 -3.90 -14.26 21.28
CA LEU A 421 -4.08 -14.92 19.98
C LEU A 421 -4.43 -16.39 20.19
N GLU A 422 -5.56 -16.82 19.63
CA GLU A 422 -5.94 -18.22 19.56
C GLU A 422 -5.65 -18.76 18.15
N LYS A 423 -4.73 -19.71 18.06
CA LYS A 423 -4.64 -20.61 16.91
C LYS A 423 -5.67 -21.70 17.15
N TYR A 424 -6.60 -21.94 16.21
CA TYR A 424 -7.72 -22.89 16.44
C TYR A 424 -8.01 -23.89 15.31
N LEU A 425 -7.46 -23.72 14.10
CA LEU A 425 -7.81 -24.54 12.95
C LEU A 425 -6.60 -25.13 12.23
N ASN A 426 -6.69 -26.42 11.88
CA ASN A 426 -5.74 -27.23 11.08
C ASN A 426 -4.31 -27.38 11.64
N TYR A 427 -3.67 -28.51 11.33
CA TYR A 427 -2.31 -28.79 11.78
C TYR A 427 -1.22 -28.18 10.90
N ASP A 428 0.02 -28.17 11.36
CA ASP A 428 1.22 -27.76 10.62
C ASP A 428 1.25 -28.33 9.18
N PRO A 429 1.66 -27.55 8.17
CA PRO A 429 2.28 -26.22 8.22
C PRO A 429 1.28 -25.06 8.41
N ASN A 430 -0.01 -25.35 8.63
CA ASN A 430 -1.05 -24.33 8.68
C ASN A 430 -0.98 -23.46 9.94
N GLY A 431 -1.23 -22.15 9.80
CA GLY A 431 -0.94 -21.18 10.86
C GLY A 431 -1.58 -19.82 10.68
N GLY A 432 -1.00 -18.84 11.35
CA GLY A 432 -1.17 -17.42 11.08
C GLY A 432 0.19 -16.71 11.14
N TYR A 433 0.25 -15.50 10.60
CA TYR A 433 1.47 -14.69 10.59
C TYR A 433 1.15 -13.20 10.65
N LYS A 434 2.14 -12.42 11.08
CA LYS A 434 2.09 -10.95 11.05
C LYS A 434 3.40 -10.42 10.47
N LYS A 435 3.28 -9.54 9.47
CA LYS A 435 4.45 -8.89 8.86
C LYS A 435 5.10 -7.93 9.86
N LEU A 436 6.41 -7.99 9.93
CA LEU A 436 7.23 -7.01 10.63
C LEU A 436 7.34 -5.73 9.77
N PRO A 437 7.57 -4.56 10.37
CA PRO A 437 7.62 -3.29 9.65
C PRO A 437 8.97 -3.08 8.95
N ALA A 438 9.92 -4.00 9.14
CA ALA A 438 11.20 -4.07 8.45
C ALA A 438 11.65 -5.53 8.32
N VAL A 439 12.41 -5.83 7.26
CA VAL A 439 13.14 -7.10 7.15
C VAL A 439 14.27 -7.07 8.18
N ILE A 440 14.32 -8.06 9.06
CA ILE A 440 15.33 -8.22 10.09
C ILE A 440 16.29 -9.37 9.76
N GLY A 441 17.49 -9.28 10.31
CA GLY A 441 18.50 -10.34 10.21
C GLY A 441 18.58 -11.22 11.46
N ARG A 442 19.76 -11.80 11.67
CA ARG A 442 20.10 -12.57 12.88
C ARG A 442 20.46 -11.65 14.06
N ASP A 443 20.79 -12.27 15.20
CA ASP A 443 20.88 -11.67 16.54
C ASP A 443 19.52 -11.14 17.01
N VAL A 444 18.54 -12.04 16.94
CA VAL A 444 17.13 -11.80 17.28
C VAL A 444 16.65 -12.82 18.31
N ILE A 445 15.72 -12.39 19.15
CA ILE A 445 15.03 -13.18 20.15
C ILE A 445 13.52 -13.07 19.89
N VAL A 446 12.85 -14.20 19.69
CA VAL A 446 11.39 -14.30 19.72
C VAL A 446 11.00 -14.86 21.07
N LYS A 447 10.07 -14.23 21.78
CA LYS A 447 9.67 -14.68 23.11
C LYS A 447 8.23 -14.30 23.41
N GLY A 448 7.63 -14.95 24.40
CA GLY A 448 6.22 -14.74 24.76
C GLY A 448 5.70 -15.88 25.62
N TRP A 449 4.39 -15.92 25.79
CA TRP A 449 3.69 -16.94 26.58
C TRP A 449 2.86 -17.85 25.68
N ILE A 450 2.83 -19.14 26.02
CA ILE A 450 1.96 -20.13 25.39
C ILE A 450 1.08 -20.79 26.45
N TYR A 451 -0.20 -20.95 26.12
CA TYR A 451 -1.15 -21.76 26.87
C TYR A 451 -1.75 -22.80 25.95
N ARG A 452 -1.76 -24.06 26.40
CA ARG A 452 -2.41 -25.14 25.66
C ARG A 452 -3.46 -25.81 26.54
N PRO A 453 -4.76 -25.84 26.14
CA PRO A 453 -5.78 -26.57 26.88
C PRO A 453 -5.55 -28.08 26.82
N SER A 454 -5.70 -28.83 27.92
CA SER A 454 -5.50 -30.30 27.92
C SER A 454 -6.45 -31.08 27.01
N ASN A 455 -7.60 -30.49 26.66
CA ASN A 455 -8.61 -31.06 25.77
C ASN A 455 -8.45 -30.62 24.30
N TRP A 456 -7.21 -30.39 23.84
CA TRP A 456 -6.93 -29.88 22.50
C TRP A 456 -7.50 -30.80 21.38
N GLY A 457 -8.27 -30.20 20.45
CA GLY A 457 -9.07 -30.93 19.45
C GLY A 457 -8.29 -31.59 18.30
N GLY A 458 -6.96 -31.40 18.23
CA GLY A 458 -6.10 -32.05 17.25
C GLY A 458 -4.68 -31.48 17.20
N GLY A 459 -3.70 -32.32 16.84
CA GLY A 459 -2.32 -31.92 16.55
C GLY A 459 -1.50 -31.42 17.76
N PRO A 460 -0.58 -32.23 18.31
CA PRO A 460 -0.01 -32.01 19.66
C PRO A 460 1.15 -31.00 19.76
N ILE A 461 1.43 -30.20 18.73
CA ILE A 461 2.68 -29.44 18.65
C ILE A 461 2.42 -27.93 18.61
N ASP A 462 3.06 -27.14 19.45
CA ASP A 462 3.06 -25.67 19.34
C ASP A 462 4.31 -25.21 18.57
N ARG A 463 4.18 -24.27 17.63
CA ARG A 463 5.31 -23.77 16.84
C ARG A 463 5.21 -22.27 16.58
N ILE A 464 6.22 -21.52 17.00
CA ILE A 464 6.33 -20.06 16.75
C ILE A 464 7.74 -19.78 16.22
N GLY A 465 7.87 -18.81 15.31
CA GLY A 465 9.15 -18.55 14.65
C GLY A 465 9.22 -17.26 13.85
N LEU A 466 10.30 -17.14 13.07
CA LEU A 466 10.54 -16.06 12.13
C LEU A 466 10.80 -16.61 10.73
N GLU A 467 10.18 -16.01 9.73
CA GLU A 467 10.28 -16.45 8.34
C GLU A 467 10.39 -15.26 7.37
N ASP A 468 10.82 -15.52 6.14
CA ASP A 468 10.90 -14.55 5.04
C ASP A 468 9.62 -14.53 4.17
N SER A 469 9.69 -13.80 3.05
CA SER A 469 8.56 -13.65 2.13
C SER A 469 8.05 -14.95 1.52
N ASN A 470 8.91 -15.95 1.46
CA ASN A 470 8.64 -17.29 0.93
C ASN A 470 8.34 -18.29 2.06
N PHE A 471 8.14 -17.83 3.31
CA PHE A 471 7.95 -18.70 4.47
C PHE A 471 9.17 -19.61 4.75
N ASN A 472 10.38 -19.10 4.46
CA ASN A 472 11.62 -19.76 4.84
C ASN A 472 12.18 -19.15 6.11
N GLY A 473 12.65 -19.97 7.05
CA GLY A 473 13.18 -19.45 8.31
C GLY A 473 13.37 -20.51 9.38
N TYR A 474 13.07 -20.14 10.63
CA TYR A 474 13.25 -21.01 11.80
C TYR A 474 12.08 -20.87 12.77
N SER A 475 11.61 -22.00 13.29
CA SER A 475 10.64 -22.07 14.40
C SER A 475 11.13 -23.05 15.46
N PHE A 476 10.48 -23.08 16.61
CA PHE A 476 10.62 -24.18 17.55
C PHE A 476 9.43 -25.14 17.46
N GLU A 477 9.59 -26.28 18.12
CA GLU A 477 8.54 -27.26 18.38
C GLU A 477 8.45 -27.54 19.88
N VAL A 478 7.22 -27.48 20.42
CA VAL A 478 6.86 -28.03 21.72
C VAL A 478 5.85 -29.15 21.51
N ASN A 479 6.25 -30.40 21.72
CA ASN A 479 5.43 -31.57 21.48
C ASN A 479 4.80 -32.08 22.79
N HIS A 480 3.48 -31.91 22.93
CA HIS A 480 2.72 -32.31 24.12
C HIS A 480 2.34 -33.79 24.14
N TYR A 481 2.49 -34.51 23.02
CA TYR A 481 2.22 -35.95 22.97
C TYR A 481 3.46 -36.76 23.33
N SER A 482 4.59 -36.42 22.73
CA SER A 482 5.87 -37.10 22.92
C SER A 482 6.72 -36.47 24.03
N ASN A 483 6.28 -35.36 24.61
CA ASN A 483 6.95 -34.66 25.71
C ASN A 483 8.40 -34.31 25.41
N TYR A 484 8.62 -33.50 24.37
CA TYR A 484 9.92 -32.92 24.06
C TYR A 484 9.82 -31.53 23.42
N ILE A 485 10.97 -30.87 23.35
CA ILE A 485 11.18 -29.67 22.53
C ILE A 485 12.26 -29.88 21.47
N SER A 486 12.13 -29.18 20.35
CA SER A 486 13.12 -29.18 19.26
C SER A 486 13.08 -27.86 18.46
N ILE A 487 13.98 -27.71 17.50
CA ILE A 487 14.10 -26.56 16.60
C ILE A 487 13.93 -27.01 15.15
N ASP A 488 13.09 -26.28 14.43
CA ASP A 488 12.77 -26.51 13.03
C ASP A 488 13.46 -25.49 12.12
N ARG A 489 13.96 -25.97 10.98
CA ARG A 489 14.19 -25.16 9.78
C ARG A 489 12.93 -25.19 8.91
N ARG A 490 12.50 -24.03 8.44
CA ARG A 490 11.29 -23.87 7.62
C ARG A 490 11.65 -23.65 6.16
N THR A 491 11.04 -24.43 5.26
CA THR A 491 11.16 -24.25 3.81
C THR A 491 9.78 -24.21 3.18
N ASN A 492 9.38 -23.08 2.63
CA ASN A 492 8.02 -22.82 2.16
C ASN A 492 6.96 -23.16 3.24
N GLY A 493 7.23 -22.78 4.50
CA GLY A 493 6.40 -23.04 5.69
C GLY A 493 6.48 -24.48 6.23
N ASN A 494 7.10 -25.42 5.51
CA ASN A 494 7.20 -26.80 5.98
C ASN A 494 8.36 -26.97 6.97
N PRO A 495 8.16 -27.69 8.09
CA PRO A 495 9.19 -27.89 9.10
C PRO A 495 10.16 -28.99 8.68
N THR A 496 11.40 -28.85 9.11
CA THR A 496 12.41 -29.90 9.15
C THR A 496 13.12 -29.76 10.48
N GLU A 497 12.94 -30.73 11.36
CA GLU A 497 13.64 -30.74 12.64
C GLU A 497 15.16 -30.81 12.41
N ILE A 498 15.90 -29.88 13.02
CA ILE A 498 17.36 -29.73 12.83
C ILE A 498 18.14 -29.77 14.15
N SER A 499 17.46 -29.88 15.29
CA SER A 499 18.09 -30.15 16.58
C SER A 499 17.84 -31.58 17.02
N GLN A 500 18.54 -32.03 18.06
CA GLN A 500 18.09 -33.19 18.84
C GLN A 500 16.79 -32.86 19.59
N GLU A 501 15.98 -33.86 19.88
CA GLU A 501 14.84 -33.75 20.81
C GLU A 501 15.35 -33.64 22.25
N VAL A 502 14.79 -32.72 23.03
CA VAL A 502 15.06 -32.61 24.48
C VAL A 502 13.78 -32.90 25.25
N LEU A 503 13.80 -33.97 26.05
CA LEU A 503 12.64 -34.41 26.82
C LEU A 503 12.20 -33.34 27.83
N TRP A 504 10.92 -33.02 27.77
CA TRP A 504 10.25 -32.11 28.68
C TRP A 504 8.75 -32.38 28.62
N ASN A 505 8.09 -32.51 29.77
CA ASN A 505 6.63 -32.61 29.82
C ASN A 505 6.04 -31.19 29.86
N PRO A 506 5.63 -30.59 28.72
CA PRO A 506 5.09 -29.25 28.69
C PRO A 506 3.79 -29.17 29.51
N PRO A 507 3.56 -28.08 30.25
CA PRO A 507 2.32 -27.93 31.01
C PRO A 507 1.14 -27.66 30.06
N GLU A 508 0.05 -28.37 30.29
CA GLU A 508 -1.27 -28.08 29.74
C GLU A 508 -2.12 -27.35 30.80
N ASP A 509 -3.13 -26.60 30.36
CA ASP A 509 -4.01 -25.76 31.17
C ASP A 509 -3.29 -24.69 32.02
N GLN A 510 -2.06 -24.35 31.65
CA GLN A 510 -1.23 -23.34 32.30
C GLN A 510 -0.37 -22.60 31.28
N TRP A 511 -0.02 -21.36 31.59
CA TRP A 511 0.90 -20.56 30.79
C TRP A 511 2.35 -20.98 31.05
N TYR A 512 3.15 -21.10 29.99
CA TYR A 512 4.60 -21.21 30.06
C TYR A 512 5.27 -20.19 29.15
N TYR A 513 6.46 -19.74 29.54
CA TYR A 513 7.21 -18.73 28.80
C TYR A 513 8.21 -19.40 27.86
N PHE A 514 8.44 -18.80 26.69
CA PHE A 514 9.38 -19.31 25.70
C PHE A 514 10.36 -18.25 25.21
N GLU A 515 11.56 -18.68 24.81
CA GLU A 515 12.55 -17.85 24.12
C GLU A 515 13.22 -18.64 22.99
N LEU A 516 13.14 -18.13 21.75
CA LEU A 516 13.89 -18.59 20.59
C LEU A 516 14.93 -17.54 20.20
N LYS A 517 16.22 -17.89 20.25
CA LYS A 517 17.35 -17.01 19.94
C LYS A 517 18.02 -17.49 18.66
N ILE A 518 18.17 -16.59 17.69
CA ILE A 518 18.82 -16.87 16.40
C ILE A 518 20.04 -15.95 16.29
N TYR A 519 21.24 -16.53 16.42
CA TYR A 519 22.50 -15.79 16.47
C TYR A 519 23.17 -15.67 15.10
N SER A 520 23.94 -14.59 14.90
CA SER A 520 24.70 -14.30 13.68
C SER A 520 25.73 -15.38 13.32
N ASN A 521 26.27 -16.10 14.29
CA ASN A 521 27.22 -17.20 14.10
C ASN A 521 26.56 -18.52 13.63
N GLY A 522 25.24 -18.55 13.39
CA GLY A 522 24.52 -19.76 13.00
C GLY A 522 23.86 -20.49 14.16
N THR A 523 24.24 -20.22 15.41
CA THR A 523 23.63 -20.88 16.59
C THR A 523 22.16 -20.49 16.70
N ILE A 524 21.32 -21.46 17.03
CA ILE A 524 19.91 -21.28 17.35
C ILE A 524 19.65 -21.96 18.69
N THR A 525 18.96 -21.28 19.60
CA THR A 525 18.64 -21.82 20.94
C THR A 525 17.17 -21.61 21.23
N PHE A 526 16.50 -22.65 21.69
CA PHE A 526 15.13 -22.58 22.16
C PHE A 526 15.07 -22.99 23.64
N SER A 527 14.46 -22.15 24.46
CA SER A 527 14.33 -22.33 25.90
C SER A 527 12.88 -22.12 26.33
N THR A 528 12.41 -22.93 27.28
CA THR A 528 11.10 -22.78 27.92
C THR A 528 11.25 -22.60 29.42
N TYR A 529 10.31 -21.91 30.04
CA TYR A 529 10.31 -21.58 31.46
C TYR A 529 8.91 -21.77 32.04
N TYR A 530 8.84 -22.27 33.27
CA TYR A 530 7.59 -22.29 34.01
C TYR A 530 7.18 -20.87 34.41
N GLN A 531 5.91 -20.68 34.77
CA GLN A 531 5.35 -19.37 35.14
C GLN A 531 6.07 -18.69 36.32
N ASN A 532 6.73 -19.47 37.19
CA ASN A 532 7.57 -18.96 38.28
C ASN A 532 8.96 -18.46 37.83
N GLY A 533 9.25 -18.48 36.53
CA GLY A 533 10.53 -18.07 35.92
C GLY A 533 11.62 -19.15 35.94
N THR A 534 11.35 -20.35 36.47
CA THR A 534 12.34 -21.44 36.49
C THR A 534 12.50 -22.01 35.08
N LEU A 535 13.75 -22.19 34.64
CA LEU A 535 14.05 -22.86 33.37
C LEU A 535 13.46 -24.28 33.36
N ALA A 536 12.67 -24.57 32.34
CA ALA A 536 11.99 -25.85 32.18
C ALA A 536 12.78 -26.77 31.24
N ALA A 537 13.10 -26.31 30.02
CA ALA A 537 13.93 -27.04 29.07
C ALA A 537 14.72 -26.11 28.14
N THR A 538 15.79 -26.61 27.52
CA THR A 538 16.56 -25.89 26.50
C THR A 538 17.17 -26.84 25.49
N VAL A 539 17.11 -26.45 24.22
CA VAL A 539 17.73 -27.15 23.09
C VAL A 539 18.49 -26.14 22.22
N SER A 540 19.55 -26.60 21.55
CA SER A 540 20.31 -25.75 20.61
C SER A 540 20.78 -26.54 19.39
N THR A 541 20.97 -25.83 18.29
CA THR A 541 21.54 -26.35 17.04
C THR A 541 22.31 -25.24 16.30
N VAL A 542 22.95 -25.59 15.18
CA VAL A 542 23.66 -24.64 14.31
C VAL A 542 23.15 -24.80 12.88
N ASP A 543 22.57 -23.75 12.32
CA ASP A 543 22.14 -23.69 10.92
C ASP A 543 22.26 -22.25 10.41
N THR A 544 22.86 -22.07 9.23
CA THR A 544 23.11 -20.76 8.60
C THR A 544 22.30 -20.52 7.32
N THR A 545 21.35 -21.41 7.01
CA THR A 545 20.61 -21.43 5.73
C THR A 545 19.87 -20.12 5.47
N TYR A 546 19.21 -19.56 6.49
CA TYR A 546 18.42 -18.33 6.38
C TYR A 546 18.99 -17.23 7.28
N ASN A 547 18.96 -15.98 6.81
CA ASN A 547 19.54 -14.83 7.50
C ASN A 547 18.71 -13.54 7.38
N LYS A 548 17.51 -13.62 6.80
CA LYS A 548 16.56 -12.52 6.63
C LYS A 548 15.17 -13.02 6.96
N PHE A 549 14.41 -12.22 7.69
CA PHE A 549 13.05 -12.54 8.12
C PHE A 549 12.18 -11.27 8.00
N ASP A 550 10.94 -11.40 7.55
CA ASP A 550 10.02 -10.27 7.38
C ASP A 550 8.69 -10.47 8.14
N ARG A 551 8.53 -11.59 8.85
CA ARG A 551 7.30 -11.91 9.61
C ARG A 551 7.59 -12.77 10.83
N VAL A 552 6.71 -12.64 11.82
CA VAL A 552 6.53 -13.61 12.90
C VAL A 552 5.40 -14.56 12.53
N VAL A 553 5.56 -15.85 12.86
CA VAL A 553 4.62 -16.91 12.48
C VAL A 553 4.17 -17.74 13.69
N VAL A 554 2.93 -18.24 13.63
CA VAL A 554 2.30 -19.13 14.62
C VAL A 554 1.71 -20.32 13.86
N HIS A 555 2.37 -21.49 13.93
CA HIS A 555 2.03 -22.73 13.20
C HIS A 555 1.67 -23.87 14.17
N GLY A 556 1.87 -25.15 13.81
CA GLY A 556 1.64 -26.27 14.72
C GLY A 556 0.18 -26.70 14.86
N GLY A 557 -0.25 -26.87 16.11
CA GLY A 557 -1.45 -27.56 16.56
C GLY A 557 -2.75 -26.86 16.21
N TYR A 558 -3.88 -27.49 16.55
CA TYR A 558 -5.18 -26.87 16.34
C TYR A 558 -5.37 -25.74 17.33
N ILE A 559 -5.54 -26.05 18.63
CA ILE A 559 -5.91 -25.10 19.67
C ILE A 559 -4.76 -24.87 20.63
N TYR A 560 -4.20 -23.66 20.60
CA TYR A 560 -3.34 -23.11 21.65
C TYR A 560 -3.34 -21.58 21.55
N TYR A 561 -2.93 -20.93 22.63
CA TYR A 561 -2.99 -19.50 22.79
C TYR A 561 -1.59 -18.93 22.93
N VAL A 562 -1.37 -17.74 22.37
CA VAL A 562 -0.11 -17.00 22.43
C VAL A 562 -0.42 -15.61 22.98
N ASP A 563 0.42 -15.15 23.92
CA ASP A 563 0.28 -13.83 24.51
C ASP A 563 1.64 -13.15 24.77
N ASP A 564 1.64 -11.83 24.88
CA ASP A 564 2.80 -10.96 25.04
C ASP A 564 3.96 -11.32 24.08
N LEU A 565 3.62 -11.50 22.79
CA LEU A 565 4.56 -11.94 21.76
C LEU A 565 5.52 -10.81 21.41
N GLU A 566 6.82 -11.07 21.56
CA GLU A 566 7.88 -10.08 21.36
C GLU A 566 8.93 -10.59 20.35
N VAL A 567 9.38 -9.69 19.48
CA VAL A 567 10.57 -9.88 18.65
C VAL A 567 11.54 -8.76 18.98
N ASP A 568 12.66 -9.12 19.60
CA ASP A 568 13.72 -8.23 20.07
C ASP A 568 15.02 -8.50 19.29
N SER A 569 15.65 -7.46 18.75
CA SER A 569 16.90 -7.60 17.99
C SER A 569 17.96 -6.62 18.47
N LYS A 570 19.22 -7.08 18.54
CA LYS A 570 20.36 -6.20 18.84
C LYS A 570 20.73 -5.27 17.67
N ASN A 571 20.42 -5.69 16.45
CA ASN A 571 20.91 -5.06 15.22
C ASN A 571 19.83 -4.22 14.51
N PHE A 572 18.59 -4.25 15.00
CA PHE A 572 17.48 -3.52 14.40
C PHE A 572 16.62 -2.90 15.48
N ASN A 573 16.34 -1.63 15.28
CA ASN A 573 15.28 -0.89 15.91
C ASN A 573 14.10 -0.90 14.92
N PHE A 574 12.92 -1.38 15.35
CA PHE A 574 11.67 -1.17 14.60
C PHE A 574 11.23 0.31 14.65
N TYR A 575 12.15 1.18 14.21
CA TYR A 575 12.01 2.63 14.15
C TYR A 575 11.72 3.25 15.52
N GLY A 576 12.45 2.79 16.53
CA GLY A 576 12.34 3.23 17.91
C GLY A 576 13.64 3.02 18.69
N ASN A 577 13.62 3.30 19.99
CA ASN A 577 14.80 3.12 20.84
C ASN A 577 14.41 2.50 22.19
N LYS A 578 15.11 1.43 22.58
CA LYS A 578 14.82 0.66 23.80
C LYS A 578 14.86 1.46 25.10
N ASN A 579 15.50 2.62 25.09
CA ASN A 579 15.55 3.50 26.25
C ASN A 579 14.27 4.31 26.44
N TRP A 580 13.33 4.30 25.49
CA TRP A 580 11.97 4.79 25.72
C TRP A 580 11.25 3.87 26.70
N SER A 581 11.08 4.34 27.94
CA SER A 581 10.32 3.65 28.98
C SER A 581 8.84 4.01 28.97
N TYR A 582 8.49 5.13 28.33
CA TYR A 582 7.10 5.56 28.17
C TYR A 582 6.93 6.35 26.87
N LEU A 583 5.86 6.06 26.13
CA LEU A 583 5.37 6.84 25.00
C LEU A 583 3.83 6.76 24.97
N LYS A 584 3.16 7.89 24.75
CA LYS A 584 1.70 7.97 24.68
C LYS A 584 1.25 9.12 23.78
N ILE A 585 0.30 8.85 22.90
CA ILE A 585 -0.45 9.88 22.17
C ILE A 585 -1.56 10.40 23.09
N THR A 586 -1.55 11.70 23.39
CA THR A 586 -2.45 12.29 24.40
C THR A 586 -3.63 13.05 23.79
N SER A 587 -3.50 13.52 22.55
CA SER A 587 -4.59 14.18 21.81
C SER A 587 -4.29 14.23 20.32
N THR A 588 -5.34 14.31 19.49
CA THR A 588 -5.24 14.38 18.02
C THR A 588 -6.21 15.42 17.48
N LYS A 589 -5.79 16.19 16.47
CA LYS A 589 -6.60 17.22 15.81
C LYS A 589 -6.34 17.17 14.29
N PRO A 590 -7.13 16.39 13.53
CA PRO A 590 -7.05 16.38 12.08
C PRO A 590 -7.74 17.61 11.46
N SER A 591 -7.21 18.10 10.33
CA SER A 591 -7.87 19.13 9.52
C SER A 591 -8.96 18.55 8.61
N VAL A 592 -8.81 17.28 8.22
CA VAL A 592 -9.72 16.50 7.37
C VAL A 592 -9.60 15.02 7.75
N GLY A 593 -10.59 14.22 7.34
CA GLY A 593 -10.64 12.81 7.68
C GLY A 593 -10.91 12.57 9.17
N SER A 594 -10.62 11.36 9.62
CA SER A 594 -10.89 10.91 10.99
C SER A 594 -9.66 10.27 11.61
N VAL A 595 -9.49 10.46 12.91
CA VAL A 595 -8.38 9.86 13.67
C VAL A 595 -8.95 9.08 14.85
N TYR A 596 -8.44 7.86 15.04
CA TYR A 596 -8.59 7.16 16.31
C TYR A 596 -7.23 6.66 16.78
N THR A 597 -7.08 6.52 18.10
CA THR A 597 -5.85 6.08 18.75
C THR A 597 -6.04 4.69 19.34
N PHE A 598 -5.00 3.87 19.34
CA PHE A 598 -5.04 2.49 19.84
C PHE A 598 -3.69 2.07 20.43
N ASP A 599 -3.69 0.92 21.08
CA ASP A 599 -2.48 0.28 21.62
C ASP A 599 -1.75 -0.44 20.48
N GLY A 600 -0.58 0.06 20.09
CA GLY A 600 0.15 -0.40 18.90
C GLY A 600 1.33 -1.32 19.20
N ASP A 601 1.61 -2.19 18.24
CA ASP A 601 2.46 -3.39 18.38
C ASP A 601 3.98 -3.15 18.47
N TYR A 602 4.43 -1.91 18.61
CA TYR A 602 5.86 -1.57 18.52
C TYR A 602 6.42 -0.93 19.78
N PHE A 603 5.67 -1.03 20.87
CA PHE A 603 6.04 -0.48 22.15
C PHE A 603 5.71 -1.47 23.26
N LYS A 604 6.74 -2.15 23.79
CA LYS A 604 6.58 -2.97 24.99
C LYS A 604 6.33 -2.10 26.22
N LYS A 605 5.39 -2.53 27.05
CA LYS A 605 4.95 -1.82 28.24
C LYS A 605 5.31 -2.60 29.49
N ASP A 606 5.61 -1.88 30.56
CA ASP A 606 5.83 -2.46 31.89
C ASP A 606 4.52 -2.74 32.65
N TYR A 607 3.37 -2.27 32.14
CA TYR A 607 2.08 -2.33 32.83
C TYR A 607 0.94 -2.77 31.92
N ASN A 608 0.00 -3.51 32.51
CA ASN A 608 -1.21 -4.06 31.89
C ASN A 608 -2.31 -3.00 31.65
N THR A 609 -1.91 -1.78 31.26
CA THR A 609 -2.82 -0.66 31.00
C THR A 609 -2.74 -0.29 29.52
N SER A 610 -3.89 -0.28 28.84
CA SER A 610 -3.99 0.21 27.46
C SER A 610 -3.53 1.67 27.41
N ILE A 611 -2.46 1.91 26.65
CA ILE A 611 -1.87 3.24 26.42
C ILE A 611 -1.85 3.43 24.91
N PRO A 612 -2.46 4.50 24.38
CA PRO A 612 -2.48 4.75 22.95
C PRO A 612 -1.07 5.09 22.46
N THR A 613 -0.35 4.09 21.95
CA THR A 613 0.99 4.22 21.34
C THR A 613 0.90 4.30 19.81
N ALA A 614 -0.30 4.20 19.25
CA ALA A 614 -0.52 4.34 17.83
C ALA A 614 -1.78 5.14 17.50
N LEU A 615 -1.83 5.68 16.28
CA LEU A 615 -3.02 6.29 15.71
C LEU A 615 -3.21 5.85 14.26
N ASN A 616 -4.46 5.86 13.81
CA ASN A 616 -4.83 5.65 12.43
C ASN A 616 -5.60 6.90 11.95
N TRP A 617 -5.05 7.56 10.93
CA TRP A 617 -5.63 8.74 10.28
C TRP A 617 -6.09 8.38 8.87
N SER A 618 -7.40 8.24 8.74
CA SER A 618 -8.07 7.73 7.54
C SER A 618 -8.98 8.79 6.90
N ASN A 619 -9.60 8.43 5.77
CA ASN A 619 -10.54 9.27 5.03
C ASN A 619 -9.91 10.59 4.54
N ILE A 620 -8.63 10.53 4.14
CA ILE A 620 -7.92 11.65 3.53
C ILE A 620 -8.02 11.50 2.02
N SER A 621 -8.64 12.47 1.35
CA SER A 621 -8.67 12.55 -0.12
C SER A 621 -8.08 13.87 -0.58
N LEU A 622 -6.96 13.81 -1.29
CA LEU A 622 -6.27 14.98 -1.82
C LEU A 622 -6.46 15.11 -3.32
N ASN A 623 -6.61 16.35 -3.78
CA ASN A 623 -6.62 16.71 -5.20
C ASN A 623 -6.09 18.13 -5.38
N TRP A 624 -6.08 18.65 -6.61
CA TRP A 624 -5.49 19.98 -6.88
C TRP A 624 -6.14 21.13 -6.10
N SER A 625 -7.45 21.03 -5.81
CA SER A 625 -8.22 22.03 -5.04
C SER A 625 -8.03 21.90 -3.53
N LYS A 626 -7.83 20.66 -3.04
CA LYS A 626 -7.52 20.31 -1.66
C LYS A 626 -6.21 19.55 -1.61
N SER A 627 -5.11 20.26 -1.84
CA SER A 627 -3.81 19.61 -2.09
C SER A 627 -3.01 19.31 -0.83
N SER A 628 -3.59 19.50 0.36
CA SER A 628 -2.92 19.17 1.62
C SER A 628 -3.90 18.81 2.73
N ALA A 629 -3.45 17.95 3.62
CA ALA A 629 -4.12 17.59 4.87
C ALA A 629 -3.13 17.72 6.03
N ASN A 630 -3.64 18.06 7.22
CA ASN A 630 -2.81 18.30 8.39
C ASN A 630 -3.35 17.53 9.61
N LEU A 631 -2.45 16.97 10.41
CA LEU A 631 -2.74 16.36 11.69
C LEU A 631 -1.79 16.89 12.75
N ILE A 632 -2.35 17.51 13.79
CA ILE A 632 -1.62 17.86 15.00
C ILE A 632 -1.91 16.82 16.06
N PHE A 633 -0.89 16.21 16.64
CA PHE A 633 -1.04 15.30 17.77
C PHE A 633 0.03 15.54 18.83
N ASN A 634 -0.32 15.24 20.09
CA ASN A 634 0.57 15.44 21.22
C ASN A 634 1.10 14.10 21.70
N ILE A 635 2.39 14.05 22.01
CA ILE A 635 3.07 12.89 22.58
C ILE A 635 3.54 13.24 23.98
N SER A 636 3.39 12.29 24.90
CA SER A 636 4.05 12.27 26.21
C SER A 636 5.04 11.11 26.23
N GLY A 637 6.29 11.37 26.61
CA GLY A 637 7.35 10.38 26.54
C GLY A 637 8.40 10.50 27.65
N ASN A 638 9.02 9.38 28.01
CA ASN A 638 10.15 9.34 28.94
C ASN A 638 11.29 8.48 28.35
N PHE A 639 12.47 9.07 28.22
CA PHE A 639 13.64 8.43 27.65
C PHE A 639 14.75 8.29 28.70
N THR A 640 15.21 7.07 28.95
CA THR A 640 16.26 6.78 29.93
C THR A 640 17.64 7.03 29.34
N TYR A 641 18.36 8.05 29.81
CA TYR A 641 19.68 8.40 29.29
C TYR A 641 20.50 9.23 30.27
N ALA A 642 21.66 8.70 30.65
CA ALA A 642 22.51 9.29 31.69
C ALA A 642 23.70 10.11 31.17
N ASN A 643 23.96 10.08 29.86
CA ASN A 643 25.11 10.81 29.30
C ASN A 643 24.79 12.29 29.14
N ARG A 644 25.79 13.14 29.35
CA ARG A 644 25.63 14.60 29.28
C ARG A 644 25.43 15.13 27.86
N SER A 645 25.86 14.38 26.85
CA SER A 645 25.82 14.79 25.43
C SER A 645 24.45 14.55 24.81
N THR A 646 23.95 15.48 23.99
CA THR A 646 22.74 15.23 23.19
C THR A 646 22.92 14.02 22.28
N THR A 647 21.90 13.18 22.20
CA THR A 647 21.82 12.08 21.24
C THR A 647 20.57 12.20 20.40
N LYS A 648 20.66 11.90 19.11
CA LYS A 648 19.48 11.78 18.24
C LYS A 648 18.96 10.35 18.34
N VAL A 649 17.65 10.17 18.51
CA VAL A 649 17.04 8.84 18.69
C VAL A 649 15.68 8.76 18.01
N ASP A 650 15.36 7.58 17.50
CA ASP A 650 14.05 7.30 16.91
C ASP A 650 13.01 7.16 18.02
N PHE A 651 11.81 7.69 17.81
CA PHE A 651 10.68 7.55 18.74
C PHE A 651 9.43 6.93 18.13
N GLY A 652 9.46 6.66 16.82
CA GLY A 652 8.37 6.02 16.12
C GLY A 652 8.51 6.12 14.62
N PHE A 653 7.47 5.63 13.94
CA PHE A 653 7.35 5.71 12.49
C PHE A 653 5.90 5.87 12.04
N ALA A 654 5.69 6.30 10.81
CA ALA A 654 4.39 6.32 10.16
C ALA A 654 4.41 5.46 8.90
N LYS A 655 3.43 4.57 8.77
CA LYS A 655 3.10 3.87 7.52
C LYS A 655 2.02 4.65 6.81
N ILE A 656 2.36 5.26 5.69
CA ILE A 656 1.43 5.96 4.82
C ILE A 656 1.07 5.00 3.70
N ILE A 657 -0.22 4.81 3.45
CA ILE A 657 -0.77 3.96 2.40
C ILE A 657 -1.59 4.87 1.51
N PHE A 658 -1.48 4.75 0.21
CA PHE A 658 -2.20 5.61 -0.70
C PHE A 658 -2.62 4.85 -1.96
N ASN A 659 -3.68 5.33 -2.58
CA ASN A 659 -4.15 4.85 -3.87
C ASN A 659 -4.09 5.98 -4.89
N TYR A 660 -3.33 5.76 -5.96
CA TYR A 660 -3.17 6.66 -7.09
C TYR A 660 -3.34 5.88 -8.38
N ASN A 661 -4.31 6.30 -9.18
CA ASN A 661 -4.59 5.72 -10.50
C ASN A 661 -3.73 6.45 -11.56
N GLY A 662 -2.44 6.09 -11.67
CA GLY A 662 -1.56 6.51 -12.76
C GLY A 662 -0.15 5.89 -12.71
N THR A 663 0.55 5.89 -13.85
CA THR A 663 1.98 5.55 -13.95
C THR A 663 2.79 6.83 -14.12
N HIS A 664 4.02 6.86 -13.58
CA HIS A 664 4.91 8.01 -13.75
C HIS A 664 5.97 7.76 -14.82
N THR A 665 6.37 6.51 -15.06
CA THR A 665 7.32 6.25 -16.14
C THR A 665 6.61 6.22 -17.47
N ASN A 666 7.28 6.75 -18.50
CA ASN A 666 6.88 6.56 -19.90
C ASN A 666 7.18 5.13 -20.39
N THR A 667 7.19 4.14 -19.49
CA THR A 667 7.33 2.74 -19.84
C THR A 667 6.01 2.25 -20.42
N SER A 668 6.10 1.60 -21.57
CA SER A 668 4.95 1.23 -22.38
C SER A 668 5.09 -0.18 -22.95
N ILE A 669 3.94 -0.82 -23.15
CA ILE A 669 3.80 -2.03 -23.96
C ILE A 669 3.47 -1.57 -25.38
N GLU A 670 4.39 -1.81 -26.31
CA GLU A 670 4.29 -1.34 -27.69
C GLU A 670 3.48 -2.30 -28.57
N GLY A 671 3.49 -3.58 -28.23
CA GLY A 671 2.76 -4.58 -29.01
C GLY A 671 2.89 -5.98 -28.46
N VAL A 672 1.96 -6.81 -28.89
CA VAL A 672 1.88 -8.22 -28.52
C VAL A 672 1.71 -9.05 -29.78
N TYR A 673 2.44 -10.16 -29.84
CA TYR A 673 2.26 -11.21 -30.81
C TYR A 673 2.09 -12.51 -30.03
N ALA A 674 1.09 -13.29 -30.39
CA ALA A 674 1.01 -14.67 -29.94
C ALA A 674 0.46 -15.53 -31.05
N SER A 675 0.89 -16.78 -31.05
CA SER A 675 0.23 -17.86 -31.74
C SER A 675 -0.54 -18.70 -30.73
N GLY A 676 -1.19 -19.75 -31.20
CA GLY A 676 -2.00 -20.62 -30.37
C GLY A 676 -2.03 -22.02 -30.95
N ASN A 677 -3.02 -22.80 -30.55
CA ASN A 677 -3.20 -24.14 -31.08
C ASN A 677 -3.98 -24.10 -32.39
N CYS A 678 -3.37 -24.59 -33.46
CA CYS A 678 -3.99 -24.79 -34.76
C CYS A 678 -3.61 -26.16 -35.33
N MET A 679 -4.40 -26.61 -36.30
CA MET A 679 -4.09 -27.80 -37.10
C MET A 679 -3.92 -27.40 -38.56
N ILE A 680 -2.79 -27.77 -39.15
CA ILE A 680 -2.47 -27.53 -40.55
C ILE A 680 -2.40 -28.87 -41.26
N SER A 681 -3.03 -28.97 -42.43
CA SER A 681 -2.94 -30.17 -43.27
C SER A 681 -2.74 -29.79 -44.73
N THR A 682 -2.11 -30.70 -45.47
CA THR A 682 -1.95 -30.63 -46.92
C THR A 682 -2.58 -31.87 -47.55
N SER A 683 -3.28 -31.70 -48.66
CA SER A 683 -3.75 -32.81 -49.49
C SER A 683 -3.25 -32.64 -50.91
N HIS A 684 -2.96 -33.77 -51.56
CA HIS A 684 -2.54 -33.81 -52.95
C HIS A 684 -3.18 -34.98 -53.70
N GLY A 685 -3.40 -34.82 -55.00
CA GLY A 685 -4.07 -35.80 -55.84
C GLY A 685 -3.70 -35.67 -57.32
N ILE A 686 -4.39 -36.42 -58.18
CA ILE A 686 -4.26 -36.35 -59.64
C ILE A 686 -5.61 -35.95 -60.26
N THR A 687 -5.59 -35.15 -61.32
CA THR A 687 -6.81 -34.65 -62.00
C THR A 687 -7.46 -35.67 -62.94
N GLY A 688 -6.83 -36.82 -63.15
CA GLY A 688 -7.18 -37.78 -64.21
C GLY A 688 -6.42 -37.56 -65.52
N GLU A 689 -5.72 -36.43 -65.66
CA GLU A 689 -4.75 -36.20 -66.73
C GLU A 689 -3.35 -36.70 -66.32
N ILE A 690 -2.61 -37.28 -67.27
CA ILE A 690 -1.29 -37.87 -67.01
C ILE A 690 -0.32 -36.77 -66.53
N ASN A 691 0.31 -36.99 -65.37
CA ASN A 691 1.32 -36.13 -64.75
C ASN A 691 0.84 -34.77 -64.21
N VAL A 692 -0.46 -34.52 -64.11
CA VAL A 692 -1.00 -33.30 -63.46
C VAL A 692 -1.36 -33.60 -62.01
N TRP A 693 -0.65 -32.94 -61.10
CA TRP A 693 -0.88 -33.03 -59.66
C TRP A 693 -1.74 -31.86 -59.20
N THR A 694 -2.67 -32.13 -58.27
CA THR A 694 -3.40 -31.11 -57.51
C THR A 694 -2.90 -31.06 -56.09
N GLU A 695 -2.88 -29.86 -55.52
CA GLU A 695 -2.52 -29.63 -54.13
C GLU A 695 -3.39 -28.54 -53.50
N ASN A 696 -3.66 -28.70 -52.21
CA ASN A 696 -4.31 -27.70 -51.37
C ASN A 696 -3.91 -27.90 -49.91
N ALA A 697 -4.15 -26.88 -49.10
CA ALA A 697 -3.91 -26.92 -47.67
C ALA A 697 -5.10 -26.38 -46.89
N SER A 698 -5.24 -26.83 -45.65
CA SER A 698 -6.23 -26.31 -44.72
C SER A 698 -5.57 -25.84 -43.42
N PHE A 699 -6.16 -24.81 -42.83
CA PHE A 699 -5.83 -24.31 -41.50
C PHE A 699 -7.08 -24.36 -40.64
N LYS A 700 -7.05 -25.15 -39.57
CA LYS A 700 -8.12 -25.26 -38.59
C LYS A 700 -7.72 -24.58 -37.29
N ASN A 701 -8.54 -23.63 -36.85
CA ASN A 701 -8.42 -23.07 -35.51
C ASN A 701 -8.94 -24.11 -34.51
N THR A 702 -8.06 -24.65 -33.66
CA THR A 702 -8.45 -25.65 -32.65
C THR A 702 -8.74 -25.04 -31.28
N ALA A 703 -8.56 -23.73 -31.13
CA ALA A 703 -8.88 -22.98 -29.92
C ALA A 703 -10.40 -22.90 -29.68
N LYS A 704 -10.76 -22.51 -28.46
CA LYS A 704 -12.14 -22.35 -27.97
C LYS A 704 -12.55 -20.89 -27.80
N SER A 705 -11.62 -19.99 -27.49
CA SER A 705 -11.95 -18.60 -27.10
C SER A 705 -11.30 -17.51 -27.94
N TYR A 706 -10.37 -17.82 -28.84
CA TYR A 706 -9.74 -16.82 -29.71
C TYR A 706 -9.78 -17.18 -31.20
N SER A 707 -9.71 -16.13 -32.01
CA SER A 707 -9.62 -16.20 -33.46
C SER A 707 -8.18 -16.00 -33.93
N PHE A 708 -7.85 -16.57 -35.09
CA PHE A 708 -6.58 -16.30 -35.79
C PHE A 708 -6.79 -15.35 -36.96
N ASN A 709 -5.83 -14.48 -37.22
CA ASN A 709 -5.68 -13.81 -38.51
C ASN A 709 -4.60 -14.53 -39.33
N ILE A 710 -4.96 -15.11 -40.48
CA ILE A 710 -4.00 -15.70 -41.41
C ILE A 710 -3.56 -14.61 -42.38
N THR A 711 -2.30 -14.18 -42.28
CA THR A 711 -1.73 -13.11 -43.10
C THR A 711 -0.98 -13.64 -44.31
N GLY A 712 -0.42 -14.85 -44.23
CA GLY A 712 0.37 -15.45 -45.30
C GLY A 712 0.17 -16.95 -45.44
N PHE A 713 0.25 -17.43 -46.67
CA PHE A 713 0.20 -18.85 -47.00
C PHE A 713 1.19 -19.15 -48.13
N LYS A 714 1.94 -20.24 -48.01
CA LYS A 714 2.82 -20.76 -49.05
C LYS A 714 2.64 -22.27 -49.17
N ILE A 715 2.55 -22.77 -50.39
CA ILE A 715 2.54 -24.21 -50.69
C ILE A 715 3.54 -24.48 -51.82
N TRP A 716 4.28 -25.59 -51.71
CA TRP A 716 5.26 -25.98 -52.71
C TRP A 716 5.50 -27.48 -52.71
N ALA A 717 5.95 -28.01 -53.85
CA ALA A 717 6.27 -29.42 -53.99
C ALA A 717 7.76 -29.64 -54.34
N VAL A 718 8.35 -30.69 -53.76
CA VAL A 718 9.72 -31.14 -54.07
C VAL A 718 9.72 -32.55 -54.64
N ASN A 719 10.73 -32.86 -55.45
CA ASN A 719 10.89 -34.18 -56.06
C ASN A 719 11.29 -35.21 -54.99
N LYS A 720 10.41 -36.20 -54.71
CA LYS A 720 10.67 -37.27 -53.73
C LYS A 720 11.98 -38.02 -54.00
N SER A 721 12.26 -38.35 -55.26
CA SER A 721 13.46 -39.11 -55.64
C SER A 721 14.76 -38.33 -55.41
N ALA A 722 14.69 -37.00 -55.35
CA ALA A 722 15.84 -36.14 -55.02
C ALA A 722 15.89 -35.79 -53.52
N TYR A 723 14.76 -35.84 -52.82
CA TYR A 723 14.65 -35.56 -51.38
C TYR A 723 15.36 -36.64 -50.54
N ASP A 724 15.37 -37.89 -50.99
CA ASP A 724 16.13 -38.98 -50.32
C ASP A 724 17.65 -38.70 -50.26
N LEU A 725 18.15 -37.73 -51.03
CA LEU A 725 19.54 -37.27 -51.04
C LEU A 725 19.74 -35.90 -50.34
N CYS A 726 18.65 -35.21 -49.98
CA CYS A 726 18.65 -33.89 -49.36
C CYS A 726 17.36 -33.69 -48.54
N TYR A 727 17.44 -33.85 -47.22
CA TYR A 727 16.31 -33.70 -46.28
C TYR A 727 15.89 -32.24 -46.01
N ASP A 728 16.23 -31.31 -46.90
CA ASP A 728 15.90 -29.89 -46.76
C ASP A 728 14.73 -29.52 -47.70
N PRO A 729 13.52 -29.28 -47.17
CA PRO A 729 12.37 -28.92 -48.00
C PRO A 729 12.47 -27.52 -48.62
N PHE A 730 13.46 -26.71 -48.24
CA PHE A 730 13.69 -25.37 -48.78
C PHE A 730 14.75 -25.33 -49.88
N ASN A 731 15.39 -26.46 -50.20
CA ASN A 731 16.40 -26.52 -51.25
C ASN A 731 15.78 -26.30 -52.65
N THR A 732 16.15 -25.20 -53.30
CA THR A 732 15.62 -24.82 -54.61
C THR A 732 16.02 -25.78 -55.73
N SER A 733 17.07 -26.59 -55.58
CA SER A 733 17.50 -27.54 -56.62
C SER A 733 16.57 -28.75 -56.77
N ILE A 734 15.73 -29.02 -55.76
CA ILE A 734 14.77 -30.14 -55.75
C ILE A 734 13.32 -29.67 -55.87
N LEU A 735 13.10 -28.35 -55.97
CA LEU A 735 11.79 -27.73 -56.15
C LEU A 735 11.22 -28.10 -57.53
N ILE A 736 9.96 -28.54 -57.56
CA ILE A 736 9.26 -28.85 -58.80
C ILE A 736 8.81 -27.54 -59.45
N ASN A 737 9.21 -27.32 -60.70
CA ASN A 737 8.87 -26.10 -61.43
C ASN A 737 7.35 -25.94 -61.55
N GLY A 738 6.84 -24.74 -61.26
CA GLY A 738 5.40 -24.43 -61.28
C GLY A 738 4.61 -24.85 -60.05
N SER A 739 5.21 -25.51 -59.04
CA SER A 739 4.51 -25.92 -57.81
C SER A 739 4.53 -24.90 -56.67
N ASN A 740 5.27 -23.80 -56.80
CA ASN A 740 5.47 -22.85 -55.69
C ASN A 740 4.47 -21.70 -55.76
N TYR A 741 3.51 -21.68 -54.84
CA TYR A 741 2.46 -20.67 -54.74
C TYR A 741 2.51 -19.92 -53.42
N SER A 742 2.16 -18.64 -53.43
CA SER A 742 2.08 -17.80 -52.24
C SER A 742 0.86 -16.89 -52.28
N LEU A 743 0.17 -16.76 -51.16
CA LEU A 743 -1.00 -15.91 -50.97
C LEU A 743 -0.85 -15.06 -49.71
N GLN A 744 -1.61 -13.97 -49.65
CA GLN A 744 -1.81 -13.15 -48.45
C GLN A 744 -3.31 -13.12 -48.12
N PRO A 745 -3.85 -14.15 -47.45
CA PRO A 745 -5.30 -14.31 -47.30
C PRO A 745 -5.97 -13.19 -46.51
N ASN A 746 -5.29 -12.67 -45.46
CA ASN A 746 -5.81 -11.67 -44.53
C ASN A 746 -7.23 -11.99 -44.04
N VAL A 747 -7.42 -13.23 -43.57
CA VAL A 747 -8.72 -13.77 -43.18
C VAL A 747 -8.73 -14.11 -41.68
N ILE A 748 -9.82 -13.75 -41.00
CA ILE A 748 -10.05 -14.10 -39.61
C ILE A 748 -10.77 -15.45 -39.53
N ILE A 749 -10.21 -16.37 -38.74
CA ILE A 749 -10.73 -17.72 -38.51
C ILE A 749 -11.14 -17.84 -37.04
N SER A 750 -12.45 -17.89 -36.80
CA SER A 750 -13.02 -18.02 -35.45
C SER A 750 -12.65 -19.35 -34.79
N ALA A 751 -12.85 -19.44 -33.48
CA ALA A 751 -12.64 -20.68 -32.74
C ALA A 751 -13.40 -21.86 -33.38
N GLY A 752 -12.69 -22.95 -33.66
CA GLY A 752 -13.24 -24.16 -34.30
C GLY A 752 -13.35 -24.15 -35.83
N ASP A 753 -13.25 -22.98 -36.47
CA ASP A 753 -13.43 -22.83 -37.92
C ASP A 753 -12.21 -23.32 -38.73
N VAL A 754 -12.44 -23.52 -40.03
CA VAL A 754 -11.43 -24.02 -40.99
C VAL A 754 -11.36 -23.10 -42.19
N TRP A 755 -10.14 -22.71 -42.55
CA TRP A 755 -9.83 -22.12 -43.85
C TRP A 755 -9.24 -23.16 -44.79
N ASN A 756 -9.60 -23.08 -46.08
CA ASN A 756 -9.03 -23.92 -47.13
C ASN A 756 -8.42 -23.03 -48.22
N SER A 757 -7.23 -23.39 -48.69
CA SER A 757 -6.63 -22.75 -49.86
C SER A 757 -7.43 -23.09 -51.13
N PRO A 758 -7.29 -22.29 -52.19
CA PRO A 758 -7.60 -22.74 -53.54
C PRO A 758 -6.85 -24.05 -53.86
N THR A 759 -7.37 -24.80 -54.83
CA THR A 759 -6.62 -25.93 -55.41
C THR A 759 -5.63 -25.40 -56.44
N PHE A 760 -4.37 -25.80 -56.32
CA PHE A 760 -3.30 -25.49 -57.25
C PHE A 760 -2.89 -26.72 -58.04
N ASN A 761 -2.33 -26.51 -59.23
CA ASN A 761 -2.04 -27.60 -60.16
C ASN A 761 -0.65 -27.41 -60.79
N PHE A 762 0.15 -28.47 -60.84
CA PHE A 762 1.43 -28.45 -61.56
C PHE A 762 1.67 -29.78 -62.30
N THR A 763 2.55 -29.75 -63.31
CA THR A 763 2.90 -30.94 -64.10
C THR A 763 4.23 -31.52 -63.64
N PHE A 764 4.24 -32.79 -63.27
CA PHE A 764 5.46 -33.48 -62.83
C PHE A 764 5.44 -34.99 -63.09
N ASN A 765 6.45 -35.49 -63.79
CA ASN A 765 6.65 -36.90 -64.11
C ASN A 765 7.38 -37.60 -62.95
N GLY A 766 6.68 -37.79 -61.83
CA GLY A 766 7.23 -38.39 -60.62
C GLY A 766 6.26 -38.26 -59.44
N VAL A 767 6.73 -38.60 -58.24
CA VAL A 767 5.96 -38.43 -56.99
C VAL A 767 6.43 -37.17 -56.27
N PRO A 768 5.57 -36.15 -56.08
CA PRO A 768 5.91 -34.98 -55.29
C PRO A 768 5.82 -35.25 -53.78
N ILE A 769 6.56 -34.47 -53.00
CA ILE A 769 6.28 -34.23 -51.57
C ILE A 769 5.79 -32.79 -51.46
N VAL A 770 4.56 -32.61 -50.97
CA VAL A 770 3.92 -31.29 -50.82
C VAL A 770 4.14 -30.77 -49.42
N TRP A 771 4.53 -29.50 -49.33
CA TRP A 771 4.74 -28.76 -48.10
C TRP A 771 3.87 -27.51 -48.09
N ALA A 772 3.35 -27.15 -46.91
CA ALA A 772 2.66 -25.88 -46.72
C ALA A 772 3.17 -25.16 -45.48
N ASN A 773 3.12 -23.84 -45.53
CA ASN A 773 3.47 -22.95 -44.43
C ASN A 773 2.43 -21.82 -44.32
N PHE A 774 2.11 -21.43 -43.09
CA PHE A 774 1.15 -20.39 -42.76
C PHE A 774 1.80 -19.35 -41.86
N SER A 775 1.53 -18.07 -42.13
CA SER A 775 1.82 -16.96 -41.23
C SER A 775 0.53 -16.50 -40.59
N PHE A 776 0.46 -16.54 -39.25
CA PHE A 776 -0.74 -16.24 -38.50
C PHE A 776 -0.41 -15.68 -37.11
N SER A 777 -1.38 -15.00 -36.52
CA SER A 777 -1.36 -14.52 -35.14
C SER A 777 -2.78 -14.57 -34.57
N ILE A 778 -2.91 -14.59 -33.24
CA ILE A 778 -4.20 -14.28 -32.62
C ILE A 778 -4.68 -12.89 -33.06
N THR A 779 -5.99 -12.69 -33.17
CA THR A 779 -6.55 -11.36 -33.46
C THR A 779 -6.40 -10.41 -32.28
N LYS A 780 -6.60 -9.10 -32.51
CA LYS A 780 -6.60 -8.10 -31.44
C LYS A 780 -7.63 -8.41 -30.35
N ASP A 781 -8.79 -8.94 -30.72
CA ASP A 781 -9.82 -9.38 -29.77
C ASP A 781 -9.35 -10.55 -28.88
N GLY A 782 -8.30 -11.26 -29.28
CA GLY A 782 -7.70 -12.36 -28.52
C GLY A 782 -6.72 -11.92 -27.43
N TYR A 783 -6.39 -10.63 -27.33
CA TYR A 783 -5.51 -10.12 -26.28
C TYR A 783 -5.93 -8.75 -25.75
N SER A 784 -5.68 -8.50 -24.47
CA SER A 784 -5.81 -7.19 -23.84
C SER A 784 -4.46 -6.69 -23.35
N ILE A 785 -4.18 -5.42 -23.63
CA ILE A 785 -3.04 -4.69 -23.06
C ILE A 785 -3.64 -3.68 -22.12
N THR A 786 -3.33 -3.83 -20.85
CA THR A 786 -3.82 -2.94 -19.81
C THR A 786 -2.63 -2.25 -19.18
N GLN A 787 -2.54 -0.93 -19.36
CA GLN A 787 -1.70 -0.11 -18.49
C GLN A 787 -2.53 0.22 -17.26
N GLU A 788 -2.82 -0.82 -16.48
CA GLU A 788 -3.62 -0.72 -15.27
C GLU A 788 -2.76 -0.15 -14.16
N THR A 789 -3.42 0.64 -13.33
CA THR A 789 -2.77 1.47 -12.34
C THR A 789 -2.52 0.75 -11.04
N SER A 790 -1.61 1.28 -10.22
CA SER A 790 -1.20 0.73 -8.94
C SER A 790 -2.39 0.53 -7.98
N GLN A 791 -3.10 -0.59 -8.08
CA GLN A 791 -3.95 -1.12 -7.03
C GLN A 791 -3.19 -2.27 -6.38
N MET A 792 -2.33 -1.92 -5.42
CA MET A 792 -2.04 -2.67 -4.20
C MET A 792 -0.73 -2.18 -3.58
N GLY A 793 -0.78 -1.75 -2.32
CA GLY A 793 0.40 -1.80 -1.44
C GLY A 793 1.34 -0.59 -1.44
N SER A 794 1.17 0.41 -2.30
CA SER A 794 2.04 1.59 -2.32
C SER A 794 2.08 2.25 -0.94
N SER A 795 3.24 2.13 -0.29
CA SER A 795 3.40 2.57 1.08
C SER A 795 4.73 3.26 1.33
N TYR A 796 4.68 4.22 2.24
CA TYR A 796 5.83 4.94 2.71
C TYR A 796 6.05 4.60 4.18
N ILE A 797 7.28 4.33 4.58
CA ILE A 797 7.66 4.32 6.00
C ILE A 797 8.42 5.60 6.30
N ILE A 798 7.90 6.41 7.21
CA ILE A 798 8.56 7.60 7.72
C ILE A 798 9.10 7.30 9.10
N VAL A 799 10.41 7.42 9.26
CA VAL A 799 11.11 7.28 10.55
C VAL A 799 11.26 8.66 11.17
N GLU A 800 10.91 8.78 12.46
CA GLU A 800 10.94 10.05 13.18
C GLU A 800 12.03 10.07 14.24
N GLU A 801 12.86 11.11 14.21
CA GLU A 801 14.04 11.27 15.06
C GLU A 801 13.97 12.52 15.94
N ILE A 802 14.23 12.37 17.24
CA ILE A 802 14.26 13.49 18.20
C ILE A 802 15.60 13.53 18.94
N TYR A 803 16.09 14.73 19.26
CA TYR A 803 17.25 14.87 20.14
C TYR A 803 16.82 14.73 21.61
N VAL A 804 17.50 13.85 22.33
CA VAL A 804 17.37 13.72 23.78
C VAL A 804 18.59 14.33 24.47
N VAL A 805 18.31 15.15 25.48
CA VAL A 805 19.30 15.87 26.29
C VAL A 805 19.38 15.22 27.67
N GLY A 806 20.46 14.48 27.96
CA GLY A 806 20.72 13.88 29.28
C GLY A 806 21.42 14.81 30.29
N SER A 807 21.38 16.12 30.05
CA SER A 807 21.97 17.14 30.92
C SER A 807 20.97 18.28 31.16
N TYR A 808 21.46 19.46 31.52
CA TYR A 808 20.61 20.64 31.62
C TYR A 808 20.20 21.14 30.22
N LEU A 809 18.98 21.65 30.14
CA LEU A 809 18.40 22.28 28.97
C LEU A 809 17.76 23.57 29.48
N VAL A 810 18.41 24.70 29.22
CA VAL A 810 17.89 25.99 29.68
C VAL A 810 17.01 26.59 28.60
N LYS A 811 15.77 26.87 28.96
CA LYS A 811 14.82 27.62 28.18
C LYS A 811 14.74 29.03 28.75
N VAL A 812 14.72 30.02 27.86
CA VAL A 812 14.53 31.41 28.23
C VAL A 812 13.30 31.92 27.51
N THR A 813 12.33 32.40 28.28
CA THR A 813 11.07 32.98 27.81
C THR A 813 11.01 34.45 28.19
N LYS A 814 10.80 35.34 27.20
CA LYS A 814 10.65 36.78 27.44
C LYS A 814 9.20 37.20 27.26
N HIS A 815 8.62 37.82 28.28
CA HIS A 815 7.31 38.47 28.26
C HIS A 815 7.46 39.97 28.21
N ILE A 816 6.60 40.64 27.46
CA ILE A 816 6.51 42.10 27.39
C ILE A 816 5.06 42.47 27.65
N VAL A 817 4.78 43.01 28.84
CA VAL A 817 3.43 43.32 29.31
C VAL A 817 3.25 44.84 29.28
N PRO A 818 2.37 45.39 28.43
CA PRO A 818 2.15 46.84 28.38
C PRO A 818 1.39 47.33 29.62
N ASN A 819 1.83 48.46 30.17
CA ASN A 819 1.17 49.16 31.26
C ASN A 819 0.28 50.29 30.76
N ALA A 820 -0.70 50.68 31.58
CA ALA A 820 -1.62 51.77 31.27
C ALA A 820 -0.92 53.15 31.09
N ASP A 821 0.27 53.31 31.65
CA ASP A 821 1.08 54.54 31.55
C ASP A 821 2.00 54.58 30.31
N GLY A 822 1.94 53.56 29.45
CA GLY A 822 2.78 53.45 28.25
C GLY A 822 4.16 52.85 28.49
N SER A 823 4.50 52.46 29.73
CA SER A 823 5.66 51.62 30.01
C SER A 823 5.36 50.15 29.73
N TYR A 824 6.40 49.29 29.77
CA TYR A 824 6.24 47.84 29.67
C TYR A 824 6.94 47.15 30.83
N ASP A 825 6.27 46.22 31.49
CA ASP A 825 6.92 45.26 32.37
C ASP A 825 7.49 44.13 31.53
N VAL A 826 8.79 43.88 31.67
CA VAL A 826 9.48 42.79 31.00
C VAL A 826 9.80 41.72 32.01
N TYR A 827 9.42 40.48 31.70
CA TYR A 827 9.80 39.30 32.49
C TYR A 827 10.64 38.38 31.61
N ILE A 828 11.89 38.13 32.02
CA ILE A 828 12.71 37.07 31.46
C ILE A 828 12.65 35.88 32.42
N VAL A 829 12.00 34.82 31.98
CA VAL A 829 11.81 33.57 32.72
C VAL A 829 12.86 32.58 32.23
N VAL A 830 13.71 32.13 33.15
CA VAL A 830 14.86 31.27 32.88
C VAL A 830 14.60 29.94 33.58
N GLU A 831 14.34 28.90 32.78
CA GLU A 831 13.83 27.62 33.24
C GLU A 831 14.85 26.53 32.92
N ASN A 832 15.20 25.71 33.89
CA ASN A 832 15.94 24.48 33.61
C ASN A 832 14.96 23.32 33.37
N ILE A 833 14.63 23.15 32.10
CA ILE A 833 13.78 22.06 31.62
C ILE A 833 14.58 20.78 31.36
N GLY A 834 15.87 20.73 31.73
CA GLY A 834 16.72 19.56 31.63
C GLY A 834 16.55 18.56 32.77
N SER A 835 17.35 17.49 32.73
CA SER A 835 17.38 16.44 33.76
C SER A 835 18.42 16.71 34.86
N GLU A 836 19.40 17.56 34.57
CA GLU A 836 20.52 17.86 35.48
C GLU A 836 20.54 19.32 35.90
N LYS A 837 21.18 19.60 37.03
CA LYS A 837 21.46 20.97 37.48
C LYS A 837 22.35 21.70 36.47
N THR A 838 22.08 22.98 36.21
CA THR A 838 22.97 23.80 35.38
C THR A 838 24.34 23.97 36.04
N PRO A 839 25.39 24.40 35.31
CA PRO A 839 26.67 24.78 35.90
C PRO A 839 26.51 25.85 36.99
N ASN A 840 27.57 26.08 37.76
CA ASN A 840 27.56 27.02 38.89
C ASN A 840 27.07 28.42 38.50
N TYR A 841 27.23 28.82 37.24
CA TYR A 841 26.85 30.11 36.69
C TYR A 841 26.10 29.93 35.37
N VAL A 842 24.94 30.58 35.25
CA VAL A 842 24.19 30.74 33.98
C VAL A 842 24.11 32.22 33.68
N TYR A 843 24.59 32.64 32.51
CA TYR A 843 24.52 34.04 32.10
C TYR A 843 23.39 34.23 31.11
N VAL A 844 22.50 35.18 31.41
CA VAL A 844 21.38 35.58 30.56
C VAL A 844 21.62 37.00 30.09
N TYR A 845 21.31 37.28 28.84
CA TYR A 845 21.54 38.58 28.21
C TYR A 845 20.25 39.13 27.60
N ASP A 846 20.12 40.45 27.57
CA ASP A 846 19.07 41.13 26.83
C ASP A 846 19.65 42.36 26.09
N LEU A 847 19.00 42.77 25.01
CA LEU A 847 19.29 43.99 24.28
C LEU A 847 18.10 44.95 24.33
N ILE A 848 18.38 46.17 24.76
CA ILE A 848 17.37 47.22 24.91
C ILE A 848 17.37 48.10 23.66
N PRO A 849 16.22 48.33 23.01
CA PRO A 849 16.14 49.17 21.83
C PRO A 849 16.54 50.63 22.12
N LYS A 850 17.06 51.32 21.09
CA LYS A 850 17.76 52.61 21.21
C LYS A 850 17.01 53.73 21.95
N ASN A 851 15.69 53.71 21.89
CA ASN A 851 14.82 54.74 22.44
C ASN A 851 14.17 54.35 23.79
N PHE A 852 14.61 53.25 24.40
CA PHE A 852 14.08 52.76 25.67
C PHE A 852 15.07 52.89 26.81
N THR A 853 14.57 53.25 27.98
CA THR A 853 15.31 53.23 29.24
C THR A 853 14.81 52.10 30.11
N VAL A 854 15.71 51.59 30.96
CA VAL A 854 15.40 50.50 31.90
C VAL A 854 15.32 51.07 33.32
N SER A 855 14.30 50.66 34.06
CA SER A 855 14.13 50.94 35.49
C SER A 855 13.56 49.72 36.23
N ASP A 856 13.43 49.79 37.55
CA ASP A 856 12.78 48.76 38.38
C ASP A 856 13.29 47.32 38.16
N GLU A 857 14.60 47.16 37.99
CA GLU A 857 15.23 45.86 37.77
C GLU A 857 15.28 45.04 39.06
N TRP A 858 14.81 43.79 39.01
CA TRP A 858 14.95 42.84 40.10
C TRP A 858 14.99 41.39 39.60
N VAL A 859 15.46 40.49 40.47
CA VAL A 859 15.35 39.04 40.30
C VAL A 859 14.49 38.49 41.43
N ASN A 860 13.46 37.71 41.09
CA ASN A 860 12.44 37.21 42.04
C ASN A 860 13.05 36.59 43.30
N ARG A 861 14.23 35.97 43.14
CA ARG A 861 15.08 35.47 44.22
C ARG A 861 16.44 36.13 44.13
N SER A 862 16.65 37.21 44.88
CA SER A 862 17.96 37.89 44.95
C SER A 862 19.11 36.96 45.35
N THR A 863 18.84 35.87 46.07
CA THR A 863 19.83 34.83 46.42
C THR A 863 20.32 34.00 45.24
N MET A 864 19.58 33.99 44.14
CA MET A 864 19.93 33.35 42.87
C MET A 864 20.75 34.27 41.96
N LEU A 865 20.72 35.59 42.17
CA LEU A 865 21.55 36.54 41.44
C LEU A 865 22.96 36.59 42.06
N ILE A 866 23.98 36.48 41.22
CA ILE A 866 25.39 36.56 41.61
C ILE A 866 25.93 37.94 41.29
N ALA A 867 25.71 38.37 40.05
CA ALA A 867 26.06 39.68 39.54
C ALA A 867 25.15 40.00 38.36
N ASN A 868 24.89 41.28 38.15
CA ASN A 868 24.31 41.80 36.93
C ASN A 868 25.17 42.97 36.44
N GLY A 869 24.97 43.35 35.20
CA GLY A 869 25.60 44.52 34.66
C GLY A 869 24.96 44.94 33.35
N SER A 870 25.30 46.15 32.93
CA SER A 870 24.84 46.69 31.67
C SER A 870 25.97 47.42 30.96
N LYS A 871 25.92 47.44 29.63
CA LYS A 871 26.87 48.14 28.78
C LYS A 871 26.11 48.99 27.78
N VAL A 872 26.36 50.30 27.83
CA VAL A 872 25.81 51.25 26.85
C VAL A 872 26.43 50.96 25.48
N LEU A 873 25.58 50.81 24.47
CA LEU A 873 25.96 50.54 23.08
C LEU A 873 25.94 51.85 22.29
N THR A 874 27.05 52.59 22.33
CA THR A 874 27.14 53.93 21.72
C THR A 874 27.21 53.92 20.19
N SER A 875 27.57 52.80 19.57
CA SER A 875 27.76 52.68 18.12
C SER A 875 26.67 51.87 17.40
N ASN A 876 25.71 51.28 18.13
CA ASN A 876 24.67 50.45 17.50
C ASN A 876 23.47 51.32 17.07
N PRO A 877 23.00 51.22 15.81
CA PRO A 877 21.88 52.02 15.34
C PRO A 877 20.52 51.59 15.93
N ARG A 878 20.39 50.37 16.45
CA ARG A 878 19.12 49.76 16.92
C ARG A 878 19.00 49.61 18.44
N TYR A 879 20.11 49.44 19.15
CA TYR A 879 20.12 49.17 20.59
C TYR A 879 20.94 50.20 21.36
N ASN A 880 20.51 50.60 22.55
CA ASN A 880 21.25 51.52 23.42
C ASN A 880 21.93 50.83 24.61
N LEU A 881 21.46 49.64 25.00
CA LEU A 881 21.95 48.94 26.19
C LEU A 881 21.98 47.43 25.92
N SER A 882 23.06 46.79 26.35
CA SER A 882 23.10 45.34 26.55
C SER A 882 23.12 45.07 28.04
N MET A 883 22.23 44.21 28.51
CA MET A 883 22.13 43.80 29.90
C MET A 883 22.54 42.35 30.05
N TRP A 884 23.06 42.00 31.22
CA TRP A 884 23.38 40.63 31.57
C TRP A 884 23.13 40.32 33.05
N TRP A 885 22.78 39.07 33.32
CA TRP A 885 22.57 38.52 34.66
C TRP A 885 23.33 37.21 34.79
N ALA A 886 24.23 37.13 35.77
CA ALA A 886 24.86 35.89 36.21
C ALA A 886 24.00 35.28 37.32
N LEU A 887 23.36 34.17 37.01
CA LEU A 887 22.51 33.41 37.92
C LEU A 887 23.29 32.23 38.51
N LYS A 888 22.97 31.86 39.76
CA LYS A 888 23.40 30.58 40.36
C LYS A 888 22.81 29.41 39.59
N SER A 889 23.41 28.25 39.82
CA SER A 889 22.94 26.96 39.33
C SER A 889 21.42 26.78 39.53
N ILE A 890 20.71 26.54 38.44
CA ILE A 890 19.26 26.34 38.38
C ILE A 890 18.99 24.83 38.43
N TYR A 891 18.10 24.40 39.32
CA TYR A 891 17.76 23.00 39.53
C TYR A 891 16.86 22.46 38.42
N PRO A 892 16.96 21.17 38.07
CA PRO A 892 16.11 20.58 37.03
C PRO A 892 14.66 20.47 37.50
N GLY A 893 13.75 20.41 36.53
CA GLY A 893 12.35 20.04 36.77
C GLY A 893 11.32 21.12 36.46
N ALA A 894 11.73 22.24 35.86
CA ALA A 894 10.77 23.19 35.28
C ALA A 894 10.02 22.53 34.11
N ASP A 895 8.73 22.79 33.97
CA ASP A 895 7.88 22.28 32.90
C ASP A 895 8.09 23.05 31.58
N GLY A 896 8.65 24.25 31.67
CA GLY A 896 8.99 25.07 30.52
C GLY A 896 7.78 25.81 29.96
N ASP A 897 6.72 26.05 30.71
CA ASP A 897 5.58 26.84 30.25
C ASP A 897 5.94 28.33 30.08
N GLY A 898 7.06 28.76 30.67
CA GLY A 898 7.53 30.13 30.65
C GLY A 898 6.78 31.05 31.61
N SER A 899 6.01 30.54 32.56
CA SER A 899 5.19 31.32 33.48
C SER A 899 6.05 32.12 34.48
N TYR A 900 5.92 33.44 34.47
CA TYR A 900 6.56 34.31 35.48
C TYR A 900 5.87 34.26 36.85
N THR A 901 4.79 33.47 36.97
CA THR A 901 4.00 33.27 38.19
C THR A 901 4.02 31.84 38.71
N ASP A 902 4.87 30.96 38.18
CA ASP A 902 5.03 29.60 38.73
C ASP A 902 5.82 29.63 40.04
N TRP A 903 5.10 29.92 41.13
CA TRP A 903 5.69 30.01 42.45
C TRP A 903 6.29 28.70 42.95
N ASN A 904 5.81 27.54 42.48
CA ASN A 904 6.36 26.25 42.89
C ASN A 904 7.75 26.05 42.28
N GLU A 905 7.88 26.26 40.97
CA GLU A 905 9.17 26.15 40.28
C GLU A 905 10.19 27.19 40.79
N ILE A 906 9.72 28.41 41.04
CA ILE A 906 10.52 29.48 41.60
C ILE A 906 11.05 29.10 42.99
N GLN A 907 10.19 28.58 43.87
CA GLN A 907 10.59 28.14 45.21
C GLN A 907 11.56 26.96 45.18
N ASN A 908 11.43 26.08 44.19
CA ASN A 908 12.32 24.95 43.97
C ASN A 908 13.64 25.30 43.25
N ASN A 909 13.89 26.58 42.95
CA ASN A 909 15.03 27.04 42.15
C ASN A 909 15.10 26.41 40.75
N GLN A 910 13.95 26.02 40.19
CA GLN A 910 13.83 25.45 38.84
C GLN A 910 13.65 26.55 37.80
N THR A 911 13.06 27.66 38.24
CA THR A 911 12.76 28.84 37.43
C THR A 911 13.25 30.11 38.12
N VAL A 912 13.94 30.96 37.37
CA VAL A 912 14.38 32.28 37.82
C VAL A 912 13.70 33.33 36.95
N VAL A 913 13.07 34.32 37.59
CA VAL A 913 12.39 35.42 36.89
C VAL A 913 13.20 36.69 37.11
N ILE A 914 13.69 37.24 36.02
CA ILE A 914 14.29 38.57 35.95
C ILE A 914 13.20 39.52 35.48
N HIS A 915 13.07 40.65 36.15
CA HIS A 915 12.11 41.68 35.79
C HIS A 915 12.81 43.02 35.60
N TYR A 916 12.31 43.82 34.67
CA TYR A 916 12.60 45.25 34.60
C TYR A 916 11.50 45.98 33.83
N LYS A 917 11.41 47.29 34.04
CA LYS A 917 10.52 48.18 33.28
C LYS A 917 11.24 48.82 32.11
N LEU A 918 10.54 48.87 30.99
CA LEU A 918 10.92 49.60 29.78
C LEU A 918 10.08 50.87 29.66
N ASN A 919 10.73 52.02 29.56
CA ASN A 919 10.08 53.29 29.28
C ASN A 919 10.84 54.04 28.17
N GLY A 920 10.16 54.39 27.10
CA GLY A 920 10.78 54.98 25.93
C GLY A 920 9.79 55.73 25.05
N THR A 921 10.27 56.74 24.34
CA THR A 921 9.49 57.48 23.33
C THR A 921 10.29 57.57 22.02
N GLY A 922 9.62 57.46 20.88
CA GLY A 922 10.24 57.52 19.54
C GLY A 922 9.99 56.29 18.67
N GLU A 923 10.57 56.26 17.46
CA GLU A 923 10.45 55.12 16.54
C GLU A 923 11.32 53.95 17.00
N PHE A 924 10.76 52.75 17.05
CA PHE A 924 11.49 51.51 17.30
C PHE A 924 10.84 50.37 16.53
N TYR A 925 11.61 49.32 16.26
CA TYR A 925 11.05 48.10 15.69
C TYR A 925 10.55 47.21 16.83
N PRO A 926 9.27 46.82 16.84
CA PRO A 926 8.75 45.91 17.86
C PRO A 926 9.59 44.63 17.97
N SER A 927 10.11 44.11 16.85
CA SER A 927 11.02 42.95 16.80
C SER A 927 12.29 43.11 17.66
N ASP A 928 12.80 44.35 17.81
CA ASP A 928 14.02 44.61 18.55
C ASP A 928 13.82 44.44 20.06
N ALA A 929 12.58 44.54 20.55
CA ALA A 929 12.25 44.29 21.95
C ALA A 929 12.28 42.80 22.32
N PHE A 930 12.39 41.88 21.36
CA PHE A 930 12.28 40.44 21.58
C PHE A 930 13.63 39.68 21.60
N ILE A 931 14.77 40.36 21.62
CA ILE A 931 16.06 39.66 21.68
C ILE A 931 16.40 39.27 23.12
N VAL A 932 16.74 38.00 23.32
CA VAL A 932 17.31 37.47 24.57
C VAL A 932 18.41 36.47 24.22
N GLY A 933 19.49 36.46 25.00
CA GLY A 933 20.64 35.59 24.81
C GLY A 933 20.97 34.79 26.06
N ILE A 934 21.72 33.71 25.90
CA ILE A 934 22.25 32.90 27.00
C ILE A 934 23.68 32.49 26.66
N ASP A 935 24.59 32.53 27.64
CA ASP A 935 26.00 32.20 27.43
C ASP A 935 26.23 30.67 27.36
N PRO A 936 26.85 30.15 26.28
CA PRO A 936 27.27 28.76 26.23
C PRO A 936 28.64 28.48 26.90
N THR A 937 29.37 29.46 27.43
CA THR A 937 30.83 29.31 27.70
C THR A 937 31.16 28.47 28.95
N ASN A 938 30.18 28.09 29.78
CA ASN A 938 30.31 26.99 30.76
C ASN A 938 29.50 25.72 30.38
N SER A 939 28.95 25.71 29.16
CA SER A 939 28.26 24.60 28.53
C SER A 939 29.07 24.12 27.32
N LEU A 940 29.91 23.11 27.49
CA LEU A 940 30.68 22.51 26.39
C LEU A 940 29.82 21.78 25.34
N LEU A 941 28.51 22.05 25.24
CA LEU A 941 27.60 21.41 24.30
C LEU A 941 26.52 22.40 23.80
N PRO A 942 26.12 22.34 22.51
CA PRO A 942 25.11 23.21 21.90
C PRO A 942 23.68 22.81 22.34
N THR A 943 23.33 23.00 23.61
CA THR A 943 22.05 22.52 24.18
C THR A 943 21.06 23.59 24.58
N THR A 944 21.26 24.88 24.28
CA THR A 944 20.32 25.94 24.66
C THR A 944 19.48 26.44 23.48
N SER A 945 18.16 26.52 23.63
CA SER A 945 17.24 27.10 22.64
C SER A 945 16.39 28.20 23.29
N PRO A 946 16.56 29.49 22.91
CA PRO A 946 15.68 30.57 23.39
C PRO A 946 14.29 30.46 22.72
N LYS A 947 13.20 30.66 23.49
CA LYS A 947 11.83 30.75 22.96
C LYS A 947 11.28 32.13 23.29
N ILE A 948 10.86 32.87 22.27
CA ILE A 948 10.21 34.17 22.44
C ILE A 948 8.70 33.93 22.38
N THR A 949 7.95 34.36 23.41
CA THR A 949 6.49 34.20 23.45
C THR A 949 5.85 35.56 23.68
N THR A 950 5.03 36.03 22.74
CA THR A 950 4.19 37.21 22.93
C THR A 950 2.99 36.81 23.78
N VAL A 951 2.89 37.32 25.00
CA VAL A 951 1.69 37.14 25.83
C VAL A 951 0.94 38.46 25.86
N THR A 952 -0.15 38.54 25.11
CA THR A 952 -1.24 39.48 25.42
C THR A 952 -1.95 38.93 26.65
N GLY A 953 -1.58 39.41 27.84
CA GLY A 953 -2.37 39.17 29.04
C GLY A 953 -3.71 39.88 28.87
N ASP A 954 -4.82 39.15 28.74
CA ASP A 954 -5.62 38.78 29.90
C ASP A 954 -6.75 37.81 29.52
N ILE A 955 -7.19 37.06 30.52
CA ILE A 955 -8.42 36.29 30.48
C ILE A 955 -9.56 37.31 30.49
N ASN A 956 -10.23 37.48 29.35
CA ASN A 956 -11.31 38.44 29.06
C ASN A 956 -10.89 39.90 28.84
N ASN A 957 -11.16 40.33 27.60
CA ASN A 957 -11.33 41.70 27.08
C ASN A 957 -10.13 42.39 26.38
N ASN A 958 -10.37 42.59 25.08
CA ASN A 958 -9.97 43.70 24.21
C ASN A 958 -8.62 43.65 23.49
N THR A 959 -8.65 42.93 22.35
CA THR A 959 -7.72 43.01 21.21
C THR A 959 -7.69 44.36 20.46
N GLU A 960 -8.29 45.42 21.00
CA GLU A 960 -8.44 46.71 20.30
C GLU A 960 -7.20 47.63 20.28
N PRO A 961 -6.28 47.69 21.28
CA PRO A 961 -5.18 48.67 21.24
C PRO A 961 -4.13 48.39 20.15
N LEU A 962 -3.88 47.12 19.84
CA LEU A 962 -2.89 46.72 18.83
C LEU A 962 -3.43 46.93 17.40
N LEU A 963 -4.72 46.68 17.19
CA LEU A 963 -5.41 46.97 15.94
C LEU A 963 -5.64 48.48 15.75
N ALA A 964 -5.87 49.22 16.83
CA ALA A 964 -5.93 50.68 16.85
C ALA A 964 -4.60 51.33 16.45
N LEU A 965 -3.46 50.75 16.84
CA LEU A 965 -2.14 51.25 16.44
C LEU A 965 -1.87 51.02 14.93
N THR A 966 -2.27 49.85 14.38
CA THR A 966 -2.16 49.59 12.94
C THR A 966 -3.12 50.44 12.09
N THR A 967 -4.30 50.77 12.61
CA THR A 967 -5.25 51.67 11.92
C THR A 967 -4.88 53.14 12.05
N LEU A 968 -4.24 53.57 13.14
CA LEU A 968 -3.70 54.92 13.30
C LEU A 968 -2.47 55.17 12.41
N LEU A 969 -1.60 54.15 12.25
CA LEU A 969 -0.43 54.22 11.36
C LEU A 969 -0.83 54.29 9.89
N THR A 970 -1.82 53.51 9.45
CA THR A 970 -2.34 53.57 8.07
C THR A 970 -3.07 54.88 7.75
N THR A 971 -3.81 55.45 8.71
CA THR A 971 -4.51 56.73 8.54
C THR A 971 -3.56 57.95 8.56
N LEU A 972 -2.47 57.94 9.33
CA LEU A 972 -1.44 58.98 9.26
C LEU A 972 -0.68 58.98 7.92
N THR A 973 -0.37 57.80 7.36
CA THR A 973 0.26 57.71 6.03
C THR A 973 -0.65 58.18 4.89
N LEU A 974 -1.98 58.09 5.04
CA LEU A 974 -2.95 58.59 4.06
C LEU A 974 -3.17 60.10 4.14
N ILE A 975 -3.00 60.71 5.32
CA ILE A 975 -3.12 62.17 5.51
C ILE A 975 -1.86 62.91 5.05
N ILE A 976 -0.67 62.34 5.25
CA ILE A 976 0.59 62.96 4.78
C ILE A 976 0.71 62.90 3.25
N ARG A 977 0.15 61.88 2.58
CA ARG A 977 0.15 61.77 1.11
C ARG A 977 -0.85 62.70 0.40
N ARG A 978 -1.64 63.48 1.15
CA ARG A 978 -2.60 64.47 0.61
C ARG A 978 -2.17 65.93 0.82
N LEU A 979 -1.02 66.17 1.45
CA LEU A 979 -0.46 67.51 1.74
C LEU A 979 0.97 67.72 1.21
N THR A 980 1.45 66.87 0.29
CA THR A 980 2.64 67.12 -0.53
C THR A 980 2.32 66.93 -2.00
#